data_AF-A0A7L2DCD2-F1
#
_entry.id   AF-A0A7L2DCD2-F1
#
_cell.length_a   1.000
_cell.length_b   1.000
_cell.length_c   1.000
_cell.angle_alpha   90.00
_cell.angle_beta   90.00
_cell.angle_gamma   90.00
#
_symmetry.space_group_name_H-M   'P 1'
#
loop_
_entity.id
_entity.type
_entity.pdbx_description
1 polymer ?
#
loop_
_entity_poly.entity_id
_entity_poly.type
_entity_poly.pdbx_seq_one_letter_code
_entity_poly.pdbx_strand_id
1 'polypeptide(L)'
;QVLAWGLRGLRGAVREPRLELQWGEQSLWTPPIKDITANPNFPSNAFMLTLTLPEEERFVPPIRLHLWDRADTQRRLLLGQASVRDLGRYRCHPPRQGQLLGSGNAGNGSHAIVGHQGTQCHLSPPASAPHQDKEDKEEEEEEEEEEEEERDWWSKFYSSMEEKGPKSPRRANRDRLKIYNCELEAVPEFEGLQDFCQTFPLYKPGRAPAPGQDPEPVGSFKGLFRIYPVPEEVGACPPPRCFQRLPPSAPQECLVRVYIVRALHLSPRDVTGLSDPYVRVSLGKKTLGQRDQYVPNTLEPVFGRMFELMATIPLEKDLQVTIMDYDKVPPDQEIGSTTIDLENRLLSNFRARCGLPTLYRTCVPWGHGGDTGRGHGVGQRGDRGGWERGHPRLRHSGEPRERLALHVLNLCELVPEHLETRSLQSSAQPGLEQGKVQMWVDIFPTSLGPPGPPINIDPRKAEGYELRCVVWRVQDADLGDVNLLGQRMSDIYVTGWLDGLPEQRQQTDIHYRSLDGNGAFNWRFVFPFEFLAAEKLCAIRRKEHVWSLDETLLKVPPKLILQVWDNDKFKADDLLGILELELTRLRQPAPSPRLCWVTPQDLSWLSRAWCRSPALERSPLDLFRRRRARGWWPCTMQEDSGQRLSGKLQLSLELLTAQEAEERPVGKGREEPNKHPTLPKPKRPKSSFLWLRSPLRLMRHGIRWRYLLWIGLGLVAFLLLLVLLHSLF
;
A
#
# COMPACT_ATOMS: atom_id res chain seq x y z
N GLN A 1 21.59 42.13 13.50
CA GLN A 1 20.19 42.17 13.02
C GLN A 1 19.35 41.18 13.83
N VAL A 2 18.08 41.51 14.06
CA VAL A 2 17.11 40.68 14.77
C VAL A 2 15.85 40.54 13.92
N LEU A 3 15.42 39.31 13.70
CA LEU A 3 14.08 38.98 13.22
C LEU A 3 13.23 38.64 14.44
N ALA A 4 12.31 39.51 14.83
CA ALA A 4 11.30 39.25 15.86
C ALA A 4 9.97 38.97 15.17
N TRP A 5 9.67 37.69 14.94
CA TRP A 5 8.53 37.28 14.13
C TRP A 5 7.22 37.39 14.91
N GLY A 6 7.14 36.78 16.09
CA GLY A 6 5.92 36.80 16.89
C GLY A 6 6.02 36.04 18.20
N LEU A 7 4.90 35.99 18.92
CA LEU A 7 4.75 35.27 20.19
C LEU A 7 3.77 34.11 20.01
N ARG A 8 3.98 32.97 20.68
CA ARG A 8 3.12 31.78 20.57
C ARG A 8 2.78 31.23 21.95
N GLY A 9 1.61 30.57 22.04
CA GLY A 9 1.23 29.79 23.22
C GLY A 9 1.19 30.57 24.53
N LEU A 10 0.93 31.89 24.49
CA LEU A 10 0.82 32.68 25.72
C LEU A 10 -0.38 32.21 26.55
N ARG A 11 -0.14 31.86 27.81
CA ARG A 11 -1.20 31.43 28.75
C ARG A 11 -1.71 32.60 29.60
N GLY A 12 -3.03 32.76 29.67
CA GLY A 12 -3.70 33.79 30.50
C GLY A 12 -4.32 34.93 29.69
N ALA A 13 -4.95 35.89 30.37
CA ALA A 13 -5.57 37.06 29.74
C ALA A 13 -4.48 38.09 29.39
N VAL A 14 -3.92 37.98 28.18
CA VAL A 14 -2.89 38.89 27.65
C VAL A 14 -3.55 39.96 26.78
N ARG A 15 -3.17 41.23 26.95
CA ARG A 15 -3.81 42.36 26.25
C ARG A 15 -2.96 42.93 25.14
N GLU A 16 -1.80 43.50 25.48
CA GLU A 16 -0.91 44.18 24.53
C GLU A 16 0.53 43.74 24.79
N PRO A 17 0.89 42.48 24.45
CA PRO A 17 2.20 41.95 24.74
C PRO A 17 3.25 42.58 23.83
N ARG A 18 4.44 42.78 24.38
CA ARG A 18 5.60 43.32 23.68
C ARG A 18 6.87 42.68 24.22
N LEU A 19 7.84 42.49 23.34
CA LEU A 19 9.14 41.93 23.68
C LEU A 19 10.19 43.05 23.78
N GLU A 20 10.93 43.03 24.87
CA GLU A 20 12.17 43.78 25.06
C GLU A 20 13.35 42.82 24.89
N LEU A 21 14.28 43.18 24.02
CA LEU A 21 15.56 42.49 23.85
C LEU A 21 16.64 43.35 24.48
N GLN A 22 17.22 42.89 25.57
CA GLN A 22 18.28 43.58 26.30
C GLN A 22 19.62 42.91 26.03
N TRP A 23 20.61 43.70 25.66
CA TRP A 23 21.99 43.30 25.46
C TRP A 23 22.92 44.26 26.21
N GLY A 24 23.47 43.84 27.35
CA GLY A 24 24.26 44.73 28.20
C GLY A 24 23.43 45.96 28.61
N GLU A 25 23.91 47.14 28.26
CA GLU A 25 23.23 48.43 28.52
C GLU A 25 22.25 48.85 27.41
N GLN A 26 22.31 48.19 26.24
CA GLN A 26 21.40 48.49 25.14
C GLN A 26 20.10 47.69 25.25
N SER A 27 18.98 48.30 24.88
CA SER A 27 17.68 47.63 24.80
C SER A 27 16.97 47.96 23.49
N LEU A 28 16.27 46.98 22.95
CA LEU A 28 15.46 47.09 21.75
C LEU A 28 14.04 46.63 22.05
N TRP A 29 13.06 47.47 21.71
CA TRP A 29 11.66 47.19 21.95
C TRP A 29 10.93 46.89 20.64
N THR A 30 10.16 45.81 20.66
CA THR A 30 9.19 45.51 19.61
C THR A 30 7.90 46.35 19.81
N PRO A 31 7.18 46.69 18.72
CA PRO A 31 5.84 47.25 18.83
C PRO A 31 4.90 46.29 19.56
N PRO A 32 3.91 46.78 20.33
CA PRO A 32 2.93 45.92 20.98
C PRO A 32 2.05 45.21 19.95
N ILE A 33 1.71 43.96 20.23
CA ILE A 33 0.70 43.21 19.48
C ILE A 33 -0.67 43.63 20.00
N LYS A 34 -1.55 44.15 19.13
CA LYS A 34 -2.88 44.65 19.53
C LYS A 34 -3.85 43.53 19.88
N ASP A 35 -3.84 42.47 19.08
CA ASP A 35 -4.70 41.29 19.25
C ASP A 35 -3.92 40.03 18.88
N ILE A 36 -3.45 39.34 19.91
CA ILE A 36 -2.67 38.10 19.75
C ILE A 36 -3.52 36.94 19.23
N THR A 37 -4.83 36.97 19.45
CA THR A 37 -5.75 35.89 19.00
C THR A 37 -6.09 36.02 17.52
N ALA A 38 -6.08 37.24 16.98
CA ALA A 38 -6.25 37.49 15.56
C ALA A 38 -4.93 37.39 14.80
N ASN A 39 -3.85 38.02 15.28
CA ASN A 39 -2.52 37.95 14.66
C ASN A 39 -1.41 37.95 15.72
N PRO A 40 -0.73 36.80 15.93
CA PRO A 40 0.30 36.68 16.95
C PRO A 40 1.69 37.18 16.49
N ASN A 41 1.79 37.82 15.33
CA ASN A 41 3.03 38.39 14.79
C ASN A 41 3.19 39.87 15.13
N PHE A 42 4.46 40.30 15.25
CA PHE A 42 4.77 41.71 15.46
C PHE A 42 4.50 42.52 14.17
N PRO A 43 3.90 43.72 14.26
CA PRO A 43 3.67 44.57 13.09
C PRO A 43 4.96 44.96 12.35
N SER A 44 6.04 45.19 13.11
CA SER A 44 7.39 45.34 12.58
C SER A 44 8.24 44.21 13.14
N ASN A 45 8.89 43.44 12.26
CA ASN A 45 9.55 42.19 12.61
C ASN A 45 11.06 42.18 12.32
N ALA A 46 11.59 43.14 11.57
CA ALA A 46 13.02 43.23 11.29
C ALA A 46 13.65 44.46 11.97
N PHE A 47 14.68 44.21 12.77
CA PHE A 47 15.36 45.23 13.56
C PHE A 47 16.88 45.18 13.39
N MET A 48 17.52 46.33 13.56
CA MET A 48 18.97 46.47 13.51
C MET A 48 19.46 47.17 14.77
N LEU A 49 20.51 46.62 15.36
CA LEU A 49 21.18 47.14 16.54
C LEU A 49 22.69 47.03 16.29
N THR A 50 23.42 48.12 16.53
CA THR A 50 24.87 48.17 16.41
C THR A 50 25.47 48.01 17.80
N LEU A 51 26.31 46.98 17.97
CA LEU A 51 26.85 46.55 19.25
C LEU A 51 28.37 46.50 19.18
N THR A 52 29.02 46.91 20.27
CA THR A 52 30.45 46.66 20.49
C THR A 52 30.59 45.36 21.29
N LEU A 53 31.12 44.31 20.66
CA LEU A 53 31.22 42.98 21.26
C LEU A 53 32.68 42.61 21.54
N PRO A 54 32.99 41.97 22.69
CA PRO A 54 34.31 41.38 22.91
C PRO A 54 34.68 40.38 21.82
N GLU A 55 35.97 40.31 21.46
CA GLU A 55 36.48 39.33 20.49
C GLU A 55 36.31 37.90 21.00
N GLU A 56 36.68 37.70 22.27
CA GLU A 56 36.55 36.44 22.98
C GLU A 56 35.09 36.12 23.34
N GLU A 57 34.60 35.00 22.83
CA GLU A 57 33.20 34.59 22.96
C GLU A 57 32.72 34.39 24.40
N ARG A 58 33.60 33.96 25.31
CA ARG A 58 33.26 33.69 26.72
C ARG A 58 32.84 34.96 27.47
N PHE A 59 33.27 36.14 26.99
CA PHE A 59 32.94 37.44 27.56
C PHE A 59 31.75 38.12 26.88
N VAL A 60 31.21 37.53 25.81
CA VAL A 60 30.07 38.09 25.10
C VAL A 60 28.81 37.93 25.99
N PRO A 61 28.16 39.03 26.40
CA PRO A 61 26.99 38.94 27.26
C PRO A 61 25.79 38.35 26.48
N PRO A 62 24.93 37.55 27.14
CA PRO A 62 23.78 36.95 26.48
C PRO A 62 22.68 37.97 26.18
N ILE A 63 21.85 37.67 25.19
CA ILE A 63 20.61 38.43 24.94
C ILE A 63 19.59 38.02 25.99
N ARG A 64 19.07 38.99 26.75
CA ARG A 64 17.94 38.77 27.64
C ARG A 64 16.66 39.18 26.91
N LEU A 65 15.69 38.28 26.91
CA LEU A 65 14.38 38.48 26.35
C LEU A 65 13.41 38.71 27.51
N HIS A 66 12.74 39.85 27.54
CA HIS A 66 11.71 40.16 28.53
C HIS A 66 10.37 40.37 27.83
N LEU A 67 9.39 39.55 28.18
CA LEU A 67 8.03 39.65 27.68
C LEU A 67 7.19 40.49 28.65
N TRP A 68 6.75 41.64 28.18
CA TRP A 68 5.94 42.58 28.93
C TRP A 68 4.51 42.59 28.40
N ASP A 69 3.53 42.75 29.28
CA ASP A 69 2.12 42.97 28.94
C ASP A 69 1.53 44.16 29.68
N ARG A 70 0.42 44.69 29.16
CA ARG A 70 -0.32 45.79 29.73
C ARG A 70 -1.33 45.29 30.77
N ALA A 71 -1.02 45.50 32.05
CA ALA A 71 -1.91 45.10 33.15
C ALA A 71 -3.06 46.10 33.37
N ASP A 72 -2.76 47.40 33.35
CA ASP A 72 -3.73 48.51 33.50
C ASP A 72 -3.25 49.74 32.70
N THR A 73 -3.89 50.92 32.86
CA THR A 73 -3.54 52.13 32.09
C THR A 73 -2.13 52.68 32.37
N GLN A 74 -1.43 52.25 33.42
CA GLN A 74 -0.11 52.80 33.82
C GLN A 74 0.94 51.74 34.22
N ARG A 75 0.56 50.47 34.47
CA ARG A 75 1.43 49.40 34.94
C ARG A 75 1.67 48.34 33.87
N ARG A 76 2.92 47.91 33.78
CA ARG A 76 3.40 46.85 32.88
C ARG A 76 3.79 45.64 33.71
N LEU A 77 3.34 44.47 33.29
CA LEU A 77 3.62 43.20 33.96
C LEU A 77 4.65 42.41 33.15
N LEU A 78 5.71 41.94 33.80
CA LEU A 78 6.67 41.01 33.21
C LEU A 78 6.05 39.60 33.23
N LEU A 79 5.63 39.10 32.06
CA LEU A 79 5.00 37.79 31.91
C LEU A 79 6.03 36.67 31.87
N GLY A 80 7.16 36.89 31.20
CA GLY A 80 8.17 35.86 31.01
C GLY A 80 9.53 36.43 30.63
N GLN A 81 10.57 35.62 30.85
CA GLN A 81 11.95 35.95 30.50
C GLN A 81 12.67 34.74 29.90
N ALA A 82 13.63 35.01 29.03
CA ALA A 82 14.57 34.01 28.52
C ALA A 82 15.95 34.62 28.30
N SER A 83 16.97 33.77 28.21
CA SER A 83 18.34 34.20 27.94
C SER A 83 18.90 33.39 26.76
N VAL A 84 19.23 34.08 25.68
CA VAL A 84 19.90 33.49 24.51
C VAL A 84 21.40 33.58 24.76
N ARG A 85 22.00 32.42 25.02
CA ARG A 85 23.44 32.23 25.18
C ARG A 85 24.04 31.68 23.90
N ASP A 86 25.38 31.60 23.88
CA ASP A 86 26.17 31.05 22.77
C ASP A 86 25.86 31.78 21.46
N LEU A 87 26.40 32.99 21.34
CA LEU A 87 26.05 33.92 20.27
C LEU A 87 26.91 33.69 19.01
N GLY A 88 27.98 32.90 19.11
CA GLY A 88 28.81 32.49 17.98
C GLY A 88 28.03 31.81 16.88
N ARG A 89 27.03 30.98 17.21
CA ARG A 89 26.14 30.34 16.21
C ARG A 89 25.32 31.31 15.36
N TYR A 90 25.18 32.56 15.80
CA TYR A 90 24.48 33.61 15.04
C TYR A 90 25.44 34.50 14.24
N ARG A 91 26.77 34.29 14.36
CA ARG A 91 27.76 35.01 13.56
C ARG A 91 27.70 34.52 12.12
N CYS A 92 27.67 35.46 11.17
CA CYS A 92 27.57 35.18 9.74
C CYS A 92 28.36 36.22 8.93
N HIS A 93 28.67 35.90 7.68
CA HIS A 93 29.25 36.86 6.76
C HIS A 93 28.17 37.79 6.19
N PRO A 94 28.46 39.08 6.00
CA PRO A 94 27.52 39.99 5.36
C PRO A 94 27.22 39.51 3.92
N PRO A 95 25.95 39.54 3.47
CA PRO A 95 25.61 39.08 2.14
C PRO A 95 26.33 39.91 1.07
N ARG A 96 26.86 39.26 0.01
CA ARG A 96 27.45 39.95 -1.14
C ARG A 96 26.35 40.45 -2.08
N GLN A 97 26.49 41.66 -2.62
CA GLN A 97 25.47 42.36 -3.42
C GLN A 97 24.93 41.56 -4.63
N GLY A 98 25.69 40.56 -5.13
CA GLY A 98 25.30 39.68 -6.24
C GLY A 98 24.59 38.36 -5.87
N GLN A 99 24.49 37.99 -4.58
CA GLN A 99 23.84 36.75 -4.14
C GLN A 99 22.32 36.90 -3.93
N LEU A 100 21.80 38.12 -4.08
CA LEU A 100 20.39 38.51 -3.88
C LEU A 100 19.44 38.10 -5.03
N LEU A 101 19.97 37.55 -6.13
CA LEU A 101 19.17 37.13 -7.30
C LEU A 101 18.74 35.65 -7.27
N GLY A 102 19.13 34.87 -6.26
CA GLY A 102 18.84 33.43 -6.19
C GLY A 102 17.62 33.02 -5.37
N SER A 103 16.93 33.94 -4.69
CA SER A 103 15.77 33.59 -3.86
C SER A 103 14.60 34.54 -4.12
N GLY A 104 13.61 34.03 -4.84
CA GLY A 104 12.31 34.66 -5.09
C GLY A 104 12.25 35.59 -6.30
N ASN A 105 12.22 35.03 -7.51
CA ASN A 105 11.25 35.34 -8.59
C ASN A 105 11.62 34.58 -9.88
N ALA A 106 10.79 33.62 -10.28
CA ALA A 106 10.68 33.23 -11.67
C ALA A 106 9.69 34.19 -12.34
N GLY A 107 10.20 35.19 -13.05
CA GLY A 107 9.36 36.17 -13.73
C GLY A 107 10.16 37.23 -14.49
N ASN A 108 10.15 37.10 -15.82
CA ASN A 108 10.58 38.03 -16.86
C ASN A 108 12.07 38.30 -17.11
N GLY A 109 12.45 38.10 -18.38
CA GLY A 109 13.40 38.97 -19.06
C GLY A 109 14.71 38.34 -19.51
N SER A 110 14.68 37.73 -20.71
CA SER A 110 15.67 37.83 -21.79
C SER A 110 17.13 38.15 -21.45
N HIS A 111 18.09 37.30 -21.82
CA HIS A 111 19.32 37.74 -22.50
C HIS A 111 20.00 36.61 -23.30
N ALA A 112 20.67 37.04 -24.37
CA ALA A 112 21.04 36.34 -25.58
C ALA A 112 22.08 35.21 -25.45
N ILE A 113 21.90 34.16 -26.26
CA ILE A 113 22.88 33.10 -26.51
C ILE A 113 23.70 33.47 -27.76
N VAL A 114 25.03 33.53 -27.61
CA VAL A 114 25.98 33.63 -28.71
C VAL A 114 26.13 32.23 -29.34
N GLY A 115 25.83 32.14 -30.63
CA GLY A 115 25.82 30.89 -31.38
C GLY A 115 27.21 30.38 -31.74
N HIS A 116 27.34 29.05 -31.77
CA HIS A 116 28.40 28.37 -32.50
C HIS A 116 27.83 27.32 -33.44
N GLN A 117 28.34 27.38 -34.66
CA GLN A 117 27.86 26.74 -35.88
C GLN A 117 28.06 25.22 -35.84
N GLY A 118 27.10 24.50 -36.43
CA GLY A 118 27.04 23.05 -36.39
C GLY A 118 27.87 22.33 -37.44
N THR A 119 27.70 21.01 -37.43
CA THR A 119 28.09 20.11 -38.52
C THR A 119 26.98 19.08 -38.65
N GLN A 120 26.33 19.07 -39.82
CA GLN A 120 25.29 18.12 -40.19
C GLN A 120 25.92 16.78 -40.57
N CYS A 121 25.28 15.68 -40.19
CA CYS A 121 25.41 14.40 -40.86
C CYS A 121 23.99 13.86 -41.15
N HIS A 122 23.66 13.80 -42.44
CA HIS A 122 22.52 13.09 -43.02
C HIS A 122 22.58 11.59 -42.68
N LEU A 123 21.42 10.95 -42.49
CA LEU A 123 21.14 9.58 -42.96
C LEU A 123 19.61 9.32 -42.97
N SER A 124 19.16 8.75 -44.08
CA SER A 124 17.77 8.53 -44.50
C SER A 124 17.11 7.30 -43.82
N PRO A 125 15.75 7.17 -43.86
CA PRO A 125 15.02 6.17 -43.08
C PRO A 125 14.85 4.85 -43.85
N PRO A 126 14.66 3.69 -43.18
CA PRO A 126 14.09 2.52 -43.82
C PRO A 126 12.60 2.38 -43.51
N ALA A 127 11.96 1.76 -44.48
CA ALA A 127 10.54 1.70 -44.73
C ALA A 127 9.79 0.69 -43.85
N SER A 128 8.50 0.97 -43.69
CA SER A 128 7.46 0.14 -43.10
C SER A 128 7.15 -1.11 -43.94
N ALA A 129 6.89 -2.22 -43.25
CA ALA A 129 6.08 -3.33 -43.77
C ALA A 129 5.18 -3.86 -42.62
N PRO A 130 3.89 -4.14 -42.89
CA PRO A 130 2.89 -4.47 -41.88
C PRO A 130 2.69 -5.99 -41.76
N HIS A 131 2.45 -6.51 -40.54
CA HIS A 131 1.68 -7.73 -40.23
C HIS A 131 1.82 -8.06 -38.74
N GLN A 132 1.24 -7.26 -37.85
CA GLN A 132 1.44 -7.48 -36.41
C GLN A 132 0.33 -6.94 -35.49
N ASP A 133 -0.78 -6.42 -36.03
CA ASP A 133 -1.78 -5.62 -35.29
C ASP A 133 -2.63 -6.37 -34.23
N LYS A 134 -2.47 -7.68 -34.03
CA LYS A 134 -3.29 -8.46 -33.07
C LYS A 134 -2.50 -9.02 -31.89
N GLU A 135 -1.33 -9.59 -32.14
CA GLU A 135 -0.43 -10.03 -31.06
C GLU A 135 0.18 -8.81 -30.37
N ASP A 136 0.56 -7.77 -31.14
CA ASP A 136 1.06 -6.52 -30.57
C ASP A 136 -0.01 -5.79 -29.73
N LYS A 137 -1.31 -5.97 -30.01
CA LYS A 137 -2.38 -5.35 -29.23
C LYS A 137 -2.64 -6.07 -27.90
N GLU A 138 -2.54 -7.40 -27.89
CA GLU A 138 -2.62 -8.18 -26.64
C GLU A 138 -1.35 -7.94 -25.79
N GLU A 139 -0.16 -7.85 -26.40
CA GLU A 139 1.07 -7.46 -25.70
C GLU A 139 1.04 -6.01 -25.19
N GLU A 140 0.49 -5.05 -25.95
CA GLU A 140 0.31 -3.66 -25.51
C GLU A 140 -0.70 -3.55 -24.34
N GLU A 141 -1.82 -4.28 -24.37
CA GLU A 141 -2.78 -4.33 -23.25
C GLU A 141 -2.14 -5.00 -22.01
N GLU A 142 -1.33 -6.05 -22.20
CA GLU A 142 -0.57 -6.70 -21.12
C GLU A 142 0.50 -5.78 -20.50
N GLU A 143 1.22 -4.99 -21.33
CA GLU A 143 2.16 -3.97 -20.84
C GLU A 143 1.42 -2.84 -20.10
N GLU A 144 0.23 -2.45 -20.53
CA GLU A 144 -0.60 -1.44 -19.87
C GLU A 144 -1.08 -1.91 -18.48
N GLU A 145 -1.52 -3.16 -18.33
CA GLU A 145 -1.91 -3.74 -17.02
C GLU A 145 -0.70 -3.85 -16.06
N GLU A 146 0.48 -4.26 -16.55
CA GLU A 146 1.71 -4.27 -15.74
C GLU A 146 2.11 -2.84 -15.31
N GLU A 147 1.98 -1.87 -16.21
CA GLU A 147 2.23 -0.47 -15.88
C GLU A 147 1.23 0.07 -14.85
N GLU A 148 -0.04 -0.34 -14.88
CA GLU A 148 -1.06 0.02 -13.89
C GLU A 148 -0.80 -0.61 -12.51
N GLU A 149 -0.42 -1.89 -12.44
CA GLU A 149 -0.01 -2.54 -11.18
C GLU A 149 1.27 -1.89 -10.60
N GLU A 150 2.18 -1.42 -11.45
CA GLU A 150 3.36 -0.62 -11.05
C GLU A 150 3.03 0.86 -10.76
N ARG A 151 1.81 1.33 -11.04
CA ARG A 151 1.38 2.75 -10.95
C ARG A 151 0.98 3.19 -9.55
N ASP A 152 0.58 2.26 -8.69
CA ASP A 152 0.04 2.56 -7.35
C ASP A 152 1.15 3.02 -6.37
N TRP A 153 0.81 3.95 -5.47
CA TRP A 153 1.70 4.53 -4.46
C TRP A 153 2.33 3.43 -3.58
N TRP A 154 1.60 2.37 -3.24
CA TRP A 154 2.13 1.25 -2.48
C TRP A 154 3.25 0.49 -3.23
N SER A 155 3.18 0.37 -4.56
CA SER A 155 4.25 -0.26 -5.37
C SER A 155 5.54 0.56 -5.28
N LYS A 156 5.41 1.89 -5.33
CA LYS A 156 6.52 2.84 -5.11
C LYS A 156 7.08 2.72 -3.69
N PHE A 157 6.22 2.62 -2.67
CA PHE A 157 6.61 2.47 -1.28
C PHE A 157 7.43 1.18 -1.03
N TYR A 158 6.91 0.01 -1.42
CA TYR A 158 7.62 -1.26 -1.22
C TYR A 158 8.90 -1.33 -2.05
N SER A 159 8.90 -0.82 -3.30
CA SER A 159 10.13 -0.71 -4.10
C SER A 159 11.18 0.20 -3.47
N SER A 160 10.76 1.19 -2.68
CA SER A 160 11.67 2.09 -1.97
C SER A 160 12.27 1.42 -0.72
N MET A 161 11.53 0.52 -0.07
CA MET A 161 11.98 -0.29 1.08
C MET A 161 12.96 -1.41 0.68
N GLU A 162 12.82 -2.01 -0.50
CA GLU A 162 13.66 -3.13 -0.97
C GLU A 162 15.06 -2.67 -1.46
N GLU A 163 15.92 -2.24 -0.55
CA GLU A 163 17.28 -1.78 -0.89
C GLU A 163 18.26 -2.91 -1.28
N LYS A 164 17.91 -4.18 -1.05
CA LYS A 164 18.85 -5.34 -1.08
C LYS A 164 18.57 -6.42 -2.14
N GLY A 165 17.74 -6.16 -3.16
CA GLY A 165 17.49 -7.10 -4.26
C GLY A 165 18.53 -7.02 -5.39
N PRO A 166 18.72 -8.09 -6.20
CA PRO A 166 19.64 -8.06 -7.35
C PRO A 166 19.23 -6.96 -8.35
N LYS A 167 20.16 -6.04 -8.62
CA LYS A 167 19.97 -4.89 -9.50
C LYS A 167 19.86 -5.37 -10.96
N SER A 168 18.64 -5.58 -11.45
CA SER A 168 18.44 -5.64 -12.90
C SER A 168 18.67 -4.23 -13.49
N PRO A 169 19.38 -4.08 -14.63
CA PRO A 169 19.64 -2.77 -15.23
C PRO A 169 18.36 -2.02 -15.66
N ARG A 170 17.22 -2.71 -15.78
CA ARG A 170 15.89 -2.12 -16.01
C ARG A 170 15.27 -1.46 -14.76
N ARG A 171 15.68 -1.83 -13.54
CA ARG A 171 15.17 -1.27 -12.26
C ARG A 171 15.82 0.06 -11.84
N ALA A 172 16.90 0.49 -12.48
CA ALA A 172 17.72 1.62 -12.02
C ALA A 172 17.10 3.02 -12.23
N ASN A 173 16.05 3.15 -13.05
CA ASN A 173 15.41 4.43 -13.39
C ASN A 173 13.98 4.56 -12.85
N ARG A 174 13.68 3.94 -11.70
CA ARG A 174 12.34 3.93 -11.09
C ARG A 174 12.12 5.15 -10.20
N ASP A 175 10.88 5.64 -10.22
CA ASP A 175 10.39 6.65 -9.28
C ASP A 175 10.43 6.06 -7.86
N ARG A 176 11.14 6.71 -6.93
CA ARG A 176 11.34 6.25 -5.55
C ARG A 176 11.03 7.38 -4.59
N LEU A 177 10.55 7.03 -3.40
CA LEU A 177 10.33 7.97 -2.30
C LEU A 177 11.45 7.81 -1.26
N LYS A 178 11.86 8.91 -0.64
CA LYS A 178 12.91 8.90 0.39
C LYS A 178 12.31 8.56 1.75
N ILE A 179 12.74 7.46 2.36
CA ILE A 179 12.23 7.02 3.66
C ILE A 179 13.19 7.49 4.76
N TYR A 180 12.68 8.34 5.65
CA TYR A 180 13.38 8.79 6.85
C TYR A 180 12.93 7.96 8.06
N ASN A 181 13.89 7.46 8.82
CA ASN A 181 13.66 6.65 10.03
C ASN A 181 13.42 7.50 11.29
N CYS A 182 13.32 8.83 11.13
CA CYS A 182 13.07 9.82 12.17
C CYS A 182 12.14 10.93 11.64
N GLU A 183 11.78 11.85 12.53
CA GLU A 183 11.09 13.09 12.20
C GLU A 183 11.89 13.91 11.18
N LEU A 184 11.20 14.59 10.27
CA LEU A 184 11.85 15.48 9.31
C LEU A 184 12.65 16.61 10.01
N GLU A 185 12.18 17.06 11.18
CA GLU A 185 12.89 18.04 12.00
C GLU A 185 14.16 17.46 12.67
N ALA A 186 14.27 16.14 12.81
CA ALA A 186 15.46 15.50 13.39
C ALA A 186 16.54 15.19 12.35
N VAL A 187 16.25 15.38 11.06
CA VAL A 187 17.18 15.17 9.95
C VAL A 187 18.25 16.28 9.96
N PRO A 188 19.55 15.96 10.10
CA PRO A 188 20.61 16.97 10.21
C PRO A 188 20.65 17.95 9.03
N GLU A 189 20.36 17.48 7.81
CA GLU A 189 20.37 18.29 6.59
C GLU A 189 19.35 19.44 6.61
N PHE A 190 18.31 19.36 7.45
CA PHE A 190 17.23 20.34 7.50
C PHE A 190 17.29 21.28 8.71
N GLU A 191 18.32 21.18 9.56
CA GLU A 191 18.55 22.08 10.71
C GLU A 191 17.30 22.30 11.60
N GLY A 192 16.47 21.26 11.78
CA GLY A 192 15.23 21.38 12.56
C GLY A 192 14.11 22.18 11.91
N LEU A 193 14.23 22.54 10.64
CA LEU A 193 13.33 23.45 9.91
C LEU A 193 13.20 24.81 10.62
N GLN A 194 14.26 25.22 11.33
CA GLN A 194 14.35 26.47 12.08
C GLN A 194 15.28 27.49 11.40
N ASP A 195 15.56 27.30 10.12
CA ASP A 195 16.42 28.15 9.30
C ASP A 195 15.84 29.57 9.12
N PHE A 196 14.51 29.69 9.04
CA PHE A 196 13.80 30.97 8.98
C PHE A 196 13.55 31.56 10.37
N CYS A 197 13.01 30.79 11.31
CA CYS A 197 12.68 31.23 12.67
C CYS A 197 12.92 30.12 13.70
N GLN A 198 13.64 30.46 14.77
CA GLN A 198 13.84 29.62 15.94
C GLN A 198 12.78 29.89 17.01
N THR A 199 12.48 28.88 17.82
CA THR A 199 11.53 29.01 18.95
C THR A 199 12.28 29.12 20.28
N PHE A 200 12.08 30.23 20.97
CA PHE A 200 12.67 30.50 22.29
C PHE A 200 11.59 30.41 23.38
N PRO A 201 11.62 29.40 24.27
CA PRO A 201 10.67 29.31 25.38
C PRO A 201 10.90 30.43 26.42
N LEU A 202 9.82 31.04 26.90
CA LEU A 202 9.82 32.13 27.88
C LEU A 202 9.31 31.62 29.23
N TYR A 203 10.06 31.83 30.30
CA TYR A 203 9.76 31.31 31.64
C TYR A 203 9.33 32.39 32.61
N LYS A 204 8.50 32.05 33.61
CA LYS A 204 8.05 33.02 34.63
C LYS A 204 9.26 33.58 35.42
N PRO A 205 9.30 34.89 35.67
CA PRO A 205 10.33 35.46 36.53
C PRO A 205 10.16 34.98 37.98
N GLY A 206 11.26 34.57 38.63
CA GLY A 206 11.31 34.34 40.08
C GLY A 206 10.74 33.02 40.62
N ARG A 207 10.26 32.10 39.78
CA ARG A 207 9.81 30.76 40.23
C ARG A 207 10.82 29.70 39.79
N ALA A 208 11.64 29.22 40.72
CA ALA A 208 12.40 27.99 40.50
C ALA A 208 11.40 26.81 40.39
N PRO A 209 11.62 25.86 39.46
CA PRO A 209 10.79 24.65 39.41
C PRO A 209 10.83 23.93 40.76
N ALA A 210 9.71 23.31 41.14
CA ALA A 210 9.70 22.39 42.27
C ALA A 210 10.70 21.25 41.99
N PRO A 211 11.40 20.71 43.00
CA PRO A 211 12.34 19.62 42.78
C PRO A 211 11.65 18.44 42.09
N GLY A 212 12.12 18.08 40.90
CA GLY A 212 11.58 16.99 40.09
C GLY A 212 10.52 17.37 39.04
N GLN A 213 10.17 18.65 38.87
CA GLN A 213 9.31 19.13 37.77
C GLN A 213 10.10 19.98 36.78
N ASP A 214 9.90 19.75 35.48
CA ASP A 214 10.46 20.61 34.44
C ASP A 214 9.72 21.97 34.42
N PRO A 215 10.44 23.09 34.21
CA PRO A 215 9.81 24.41 34.18
C PRO A 215 8.91 24.54 32.94
N GLU A 216 7.61 24.79 33.14
CA GLU A 216 6.70 25.06 32.04
C GLU A 216 6.87 26.50 31.51
N PRO A 217 6.98 26.70 30.18
CA PRO A 217 7.04 28.02 29.59
C PRO A 217 5.66 28.71 29.64
N VAL A 218 5.67 30.04 29.81
CA VAL A 218 4.49 30.92 29.74
C VAL A 218 4.01 31.08 28.30
N GLY A 219 4.94 30.91 27.36
CA GLY A 219 4.77 30.84 25.93
C GLY A 219 6.13 30.89 25.26
N SER A 220 6.17 31.14 23.96
CA SER A 220 7.42 31.16 23.20
C SER A 220 7.53 32.37 22.28
N PHE A 221 8.76 32.83 22.07
CA PHE A 221 9.12 33.84 21.10
C PHE A 221 9.66 33.17 19.85
N LYS A 222 9.10 33.49 18.68
CA LYS A 222 9.67 33.08 17.39
C LYS A 222 10.51 34.22 16.81
N GLY A 223 11.77 33.91 16.51
CA GLY A 223 12.68 34.89 15.94
C GLY A 223 14.02 34.29 15.49
N LEU A 224 14.89 35.14 14.96
CA LEU A 224 16.23 34.75 14.52
C LEU A 224 17.21 35.90 14.73
N PHE A 225 18.46 35.57 15.06
CA PHE A 225 19.54 36.53 15.23
C PHE A 225 20.59 36.35 14.14
N ARG A 226 21.11 37.45 13.61
CA ARG A 226 22.23 37.47 12.65
C ARG A 226 23.22 38.54 13.07
N ILE A 227 24.44 38.14 13.41
CA ILE A 227 25.53 39.00 13.87
C ILE A 227 26.59 38.99 12.78
N TYR A 228 27.03 40.15 12.34
CA TYR A 228 28.10 40.27 11.34
C TYR A 228 28.86 41.59 11.59
N PRO A 229 30.17 41.64 11.25
CA PRO A 229 30.95 42.84 11.41
C PRO A 229 30.47 43.94 10.47
N VAL A 230 30.43 45.17 10.95
CA VAL A 230 30.12 46.37 10.15
C VAL A 230 31.45 47.03 9.77
N PRO A 231 31.65 47.47 8.51
CA PRO A 231 32.88 48.18 8.12
C PRO A 231 33.08 49.45 8.96
N GLU A 232 34.31 49.66 9.44
CA GLU A 232 34.68 50.84 10.24
C GLU A 232 35.10 52.05 9.36
N GLU A 233 35.24 51.85 8.06
CA GLU A 233 35.66 52.88 7.11
C GLU A 233 34.59 53.98 6.92
N VAL A 234 35.01 55.24 7.06
CA VAL A 234 34.16 56.41 6.84
C VAL A 234 33.77 56.49 5.36
N GLY A 235 32.49 56.23 5.05
CA GLY A 235 31.95 56.27 3.69
C GLY A 235 31.74 54.91 3.03
N ALA A 236 32.13 53.80 3.68
CA ALA A 236 31.79 52.47 3.21
C ALA A 236 30.26 52.25 3.24
N CYS A 237 29.71 51.67 2.17
CA CYS A 237 28.29 51.31 2.15
C CYS A 237 28.02 50.24 3.22
N PRO A 238 26.99 50.41 4.06
CA PRO A 238 26.63 49.38 5.02
C PRO A 238 26.28 48.08 4.28
N PRO A 239 26.67 46.92 4.81
CA PRO A 239 26.38 45.64 4.17
C PRO A 239 24.86 45.49 3.97
N PRO A 240 24.43 44.83 2.87
CA PRO A 240 23.01 44.64 2.61
C PRO A 240 22.35 43.88 3.77
N ARG A 241 21.09 44.24 4.04
CA ARG A 241 20.36 43.65 5.16
C ARG A 241 20.03 42.19 4.85
N CYS A 242 20.06 41.33 5.87
CA CYS A 242 19.81 39.90 5.69
C CYS A 242 18.29 39.63 5.60
N PHE A 243 17.48 40.47 6.27
CA PHE A 243 16.02 40.37 6.30
C PHE A 243 15.36 41.42 5.39
N GLN A 244 15.39 41.24 4.06
CA GLN A 244 14.77 42.17 3.10
C GLN A 244 13.50 41.63 2.42
N ARG A 245 13.45 40.34 2.12
CA ARG A 245 12.31 39.68 1.45
C ARG A 245 11.64 38.69 2.39
N LEU A 246 11.03 39.21 3.45
CA LEU A 246 10.29 38.38 4.39
C LEU A 246 8.93 37.98 3.77
N PRO A 247 8.43 36.76 4.05
CA PRO A 247 7.07 36.40 3.69
C PRO A 247 6.06 37.30 4.41
N PRO A 248 4.80 37.37 3.92
CA PRO A 248 3.73 38.09 4.61
C PRO A 248 3.62 37.65 6.06
N SER A 249 3.57 38.60 7.00
CA SER A 249 3.42 38.32 8.44
C SER A 249 1.97 38.15 8.87
N ALA A 250 1.01 38.27 7.96
CA ALA A 250 -0.40 38.03 8.25
C ALA A 250 -0.66 36.51 8.37
N PRO A 251 -1.60 36.10 9.25
CA PRO A 251 -2.06 34.72 9.27
C PRO A 251 -2.59 34.29 7.91
N GLN A 252 -2.30 33.05 7.54
CA GLN A 252 -2.61 32.49 6.23
C GLN A 252 -3.43 31.21 6.37
N GLU A 253 -4.54 31.14 5.64
CA GLU A 253 -5.33 29.92 5.51
C GLU A 253 -4.61 28.90 4.62
N CYS A 254 -4.43 27.70 5.15
CA CYS A 254 -3.78 26.59 4.48
C CYS A 254 -4.69 25.35 4.53
N LEU A 255 -4.74 24.62 3.42
CA LEU A 255 -5.22 23.25 3.38
C LEU A 255 -4.07 22.32 3.77
N VAL A 256 -4.29 21.47 4.77
CA VAL A 256 -3.30 20.53 5.28
C VAL A 256 -3.80 19.12 4.99
N ARG A 257 -2.97 18.32 4.30
CA ARG A 257 -3.22 16.90 4.08
C ARG A 257 -2.25 16.08 4.91
N VAL A 258 -2.78 15.18 5.72
CA VAL A 258 -2.02 14.32 6.62
C VAL A 258 -2.19 12.90 6.15
N TYR A 259 -1.12 12.28 5.69
CA TYR A 259 -1.12 10.93 5.14
C TYR A 259 -0.48 9.99 6.15
N ILE A 260 -1.24 9.00 6.61
CA ILE A 260 -0.83 8.08 7.68
C ILE A 260 -0.82 6.68 7.11
N VAL A 261 0.38 6.11 6.98
CA VAL A 261 0.62 4.89 6.23
C VAL A 261 0.46 3.68 7.13
N ARG A 262 1.29 3.60 8.17
CA ARG A 262 1.31 2.49 9.13
C ARG A 262 1.93 2.91 10.46
N ALA A 263 1.73 2.11 11.49
CA ALA A 263 2.52 2.19 12.72
C ALA A 263 3.41 0.96 12.91
N LEU A 264 4.42 1.09 13.77
CA LEU A 264 5.45 0.10 14.03
C LEU A 264 5.63 -0.05 15.53
N HIS A 265 5.72 -1.29 16.00
CA HIS A 265 6.02 -1.65 17.39
C HIS A 265 5.18 -0.86 18.42
N LEU A 266 3.86 -0.77 18.19
CA LEU A 266 2.97 -0.12 19.16
C LEU A 266 3.06 -0.81 20.53
N SER A 267 2.87 -0.03 21.58
CA SER A 267 2.78 -0.58 22.94
C SER A 267 1.47 -1.34 23.12
N PRO A 268 1.50 -2.62 23.55
CA PRO A 268 0.29 -3.39 23.75
C PRO A 268 -0.56 -2.81 24.88
N ARG A 269 -1.88 -2.81 24.68
CA ARG A 269 -2.87 -2.30 25.63
C ARG A 269 -3.86 -3.37 26.07
N ASP A 270 -4.15 -4.34 25.19
CA ASP A 270 -5.07 -5.42 25.48
C ASP A 270 -4.44 -6.56 26.28
N VAL A 271 -5.31 -7.32 26.96
CA VAL A 271 -4.94 -8.57 27.65
C VAL A 271 -4.39 -9.64 26.71
N THR A 272 -4.66 -9.52 25.41
CA THR A 272 -4.15 -10.41 24.36
C THR A 272 -2.67 -10.19 24.08
N GLY A 273 -2.09 -9.10 24.60
CA GLY A 273 -0.73 -8.66 24.25
C GLY A 273 -0.65 -7.95 22.89
N LEU A 274 -1.80 -7.59 22.32
CA LEU A 274 -1.94 -6.80 21.09
C LEU A 274 -2.72 -5.51 21.38
N SER A 275 -3.13 -4.82 20.33
CA SER A 275 -3.97 -3.62 20.37
C SER A 275 -4.89 -3.61 19.16
N ASP A 276 -5.95 -2.82 19.26
CA ASP A 276 -6.91 -2.52 18.20
C ASP A 276 -6.76 -1.04 17.76
N PRO A 277 -5.61 -0.65 17.16
CA PRO A 277 -5.28 0.74 16.93
C PRO A 277 -6.15 1.44 15.87
N TYR A 278 -6.48 2.70 16.13
CA TYR A 278 -7.04 3.64 15.15
C TYR A 278 -6.40 5.03 15.30
N VAL A 279 -6.54 5.85 14.25
CA VAL A 279 -5.87 7.14 14.17
C VAL A 279 -6.80 8.30 14.45
N ARG A 280 -6.31 9.27 15.23
CA ARG A 280 -6.96 10.55 15.50
C ARG A 280 -6.02 11.69 15.15
N VAL A 281 -6.48 12.64 14.34
CA VAL A 281 -5.70 13.81 13.91
C VAL A 281 -6.38 15.07 14.44
N SER A 282 -5.68 15.87 15.22
CA SER A 282 -6.18 17.13 15.78
C SER A 282 -5.36 18.32 15.27
N LEU A 283 -6.07 19.36 14.85
CA LEU A 283 -5.48 20.64 14.42
C LEU A 283 -6.36 21.79 14.91
N GLY A 284 -5.87 22.54 15.90
CA GLY A 284 -6.65 23.57 16.58
C GLY A 284 -7.86 22.98 17.30
N LYS A 285 -9.07 23.41 16.90
CA LYS A 285 -10.33 22.89 17.47
C LYS A 285 -10.91 21.70 16.70
N LYS A 286 -10.32 21.35 15.55
CA LYS A 286 -10.81 20.29 14.67
C LYS A 286 -10.12 18.98 15.03
N THR A 287 -10.90 17.92 15.15
CA THR A 287 -10.39 16.57 15.37
C THR A 287 -11.07 15.64 14.38
N LEU A 288 -10.26 14.89 13.63
CA LEU A 288 -10.70 13.86 12.69
C LEU A 288 -10.20 12.48 13.16
N GLY A 289 -10.78 11.43 12.60
CA GLY A 289 -10.53 10.05 12.99
C GLY A 289 -11.84 9.40 13.42
N GLN A 290 -12.15 8.25 12.84
CA GLN A 290 -13.36 7.50 13.15
C GLN A 290 -12.98 6.23 13.92
N ARG A 291 -13.72 5.96 15.00
CA ARG A 291 -13.45 4.88 15.96
C ARG A 291 -13.70 3.49 15.38
N ASP A 292 -14.67 3.38 14.49
CA ASP A 292 -15.06 2.15 13.78
C ASP A 292 -14.00 1.68 12.78
N GLN A 293 -13.07 2.56 12.40
CA GLN A 293 -12.03 2.25 11.46
C GLN A 293 -10.73 1.78 12.14
N TYR A 294 -10.82 0.95 13.17
CA TYR A 294 -9.67 0.33 13.84
C TYR A 294 -9.09 -0.82 13.02
N VAL A 295 -7.83 -1.17 13.28
CA VAL A 295 -7.19 -2.37 12.73
C VAL A 295 -7.07 -3.38 13.86
N PRO A 296 -7.75 -4.54 13.81
CA PRO A 296 -7.81 -5.45 14.94
C PRO A 296 -6.50 -6.19 15.19
N ASN A 297 -6.22 -6.48 16.46
CA ASN A 297 -5.21 -7.43 16.94
C ASN A 297 -3.83 -7.25 16.28
N THR A 298 -3.26 -6.05 16.32
CA THR A 298 -1.95 -5.79 15.72
C THR A 298 -1.18 -4.67 16.41
N LEU A 299 0.14 -4.85 16.50
CA LEU A 299 1.09 -3.80 16.92
C LEU A 299 1.75 -3.09 15.73
N GLU A 300 1.48 -3.56 14.50
CA GLU A 300 2.00 -3.00 13.24
C GLU A 300 0.85 -2.75 12.24
N PRO A 301 -0.14 -1.91 12.60
CA PRO A 301 -1.28 -1.64 11.73
C PRO A 301 -0.86 -0.90 10.46
N VAL A 302 -1.43 -1.32 9.32
CA VAL A 302 -1.39 -0.56 8.07
C VAL A 302 -2.72 0.19 7.94
N PHE A 303 -2.67 1.52 8.05
CA PHE A 303 -3.86 2.36 7.99
C PHE A 303 -4.19 2.77 6.56
N GLY A 304 -3.19 3.30 5.84
CA GLY A 304 -3.34 3.83 4.48
C GLY A 304 -4.42 4.91 4.37
N ARG A 305 -4.35 5.99 5.17
CA ARG A 305 -5.42 7.01 5.19
C ARG A 305 -4.90 8.42 5.05
N MET A 306 -5.70 9.23 4.38
CA MET A 306 -5.48 10.67 4.21
C MET A 306 -6.56 11.46 4.95
N PHE A 307 -6.12 12.44 5.74
CA PHE A 307 -6.99 13.40 6.41
C PHE A 307 -6.76 14.79 5.83
N GLU A 308 -7.84 15.48 5.51
CA GLU A 308 -7.78 16.83 4.94
C GLU A 308 -8.43 17.84 5.90
N LEU A 309 -7.69 18.90 6.24
CA LEU A 309 -8.06 19.89 7.25
C LEU A 309 -7.70 21.30 6.77
N MET A 310 -8.61 22.26 6.95
CA MET A 310 -8.30 23.68 6.81
C MET A 310 -7.79 24.24 8.13
N ALA A 311 -6.69 25.00 8.11
CA ALA A 311 -6.14 25.66 9.29
C ALA A 311 -5.60 27.06 8.97
N THR A 312 -5.62 27.94 9.97
CA THR A 312 -5.03 29.28 9.84
C THR A 312 -3.67 29.31 10.54
N ILE A 313 -2.58 29.32 9.78
CA ILE A 313 -1.22 29.34 10.32
C ILE A 313 -0.80 30.80 10.51
N PRO A 314 -0.27 31.22 11.68
CA PRO A 314 0.22 30.40 12.80
C PRO A 314 -0.73 30.25 14.00
N LEU A 315 -2.02 30.59 13.87
CA LEU A 315 -3.01 30.45 14.95
C LEU A 315 -3.21 28.98 15.35
N GLU A 316 -3.34 28.11 14.34
CA GLU A 316 -3.51 26.66 14.46
C GLU A 316 -2.30 25.97 13.84
N LYS A 317 -1.13 26.11 14.47
CA LYS A 317 0.15 25.59 13.92
C LYS A 317 0.52 24.19 14.40
N ASP A 318 0.00 23.76 15.55
CA ASP A 318 0.39 22.50 16.19
C ASP A 318 -0.55 21.39 15.71
N LEU A 319 -0.07 20.59 14.75
CA LEU A 319 -0.74 19.40 14.27
C LEU A 319 -0.38 18.23 15.17
N GLN A 320 -1.38 17.61 15.79
CA GLN A 320 -1.20 16.46 16.65
C GLN A 320 -1.80 15.21 16.01
N VAL A 321 -1.03 14.13 15.98
CA VAL A 321 -1.45 12.81 15.52
C VAL A 321 -1.37 11.86 16.71
N THR A 322 -2.50 11.25 17.04
CA THR A 322 -2.66 10.35 18.18
C THR A 322 -3.13 8.99 17.71
N ILE A 323 -2.47 7.94 18.19
CA ILE A 323 -2.93 6.56 18.00
C ILE A 323 -3.69 6.14 19.25
N MET A 324 -4.93 5.73 19.04
CA MET A 324 -5.87 5.29 20.07
C MET A 324 -6.07 3.79 19.95
N ASP A 325 -6.36 3.14 21.06
CA ASP A 325 -6.71 1.72 21.15
C ASP A 325 -8.23 1.58 21.28
N TYR A 326 -8.85 0.79 20.42
CA TYR A 326 -10.29 0.57 20.44
C TYR A 326 -10.67 -0.42 21.54
N ASP A 327 -11.44 0.04 22.52
CA ASP A 327 -11.99 -0.82 23.56
C ASP A 327 -13.47 -1.13 23.27
N LYS A 328 -13.95 -2.36 23.48
CA LYS A 328 -15.40 -2.65 23.30
C LYS A 328 -16.29 -1.81 24.21
N VAL A 329 -15.79 -1.47 25.39
CA VAL A 329 -16.46 -0.62 26.37
C VAL A 329 -15.64 0.66 26.53
N PRO A 330 -16.15 1.83 26.11
CA PRO A 330 -15.46 3.10 26.30
C PRO A 330 -15.11 3.37 27.78
N PRO A 331 -14.08 4.18 28.07
CA PRO A 331 -13.31 5.00 27.15
C PRO A 331 -12.13 4.27 26.47
N ASP A 332 -11.91 4.59 25.20
CA ASP A 332 -10.74 4.14 24.43
C ASP A 332 -9.43 4.71 25.01
N GLN A 333 -8.36 3.93 25.00
CA GLN A 333 -7.07 4.30 25.59
C GLN A 333 -6.12 4.96 24.58
N GLU A 334 -5.34 5.95 25.02
CA GLU A 334 -4.27 6.52 24.17
C GLU A 334 -3.04 5.60 24.21
N ILE A 335 -2.57 5.18 23.03
CA ILE A 335 -1.29 4.48 22.90
C ILE A 335 -0.17 5.52 22.96
N GLY A 336 -0.24 6.54 22.11
CA GLY A 336 0.66 7.70 22.16
C GLY A 336 0.37 8.72 21.07
N SER A 337 1.03 9.87 21.15
CA SER A 337 0.86 10.98 20.23
C SER A 337 2.17 11.63 19.80
N THR A 338 2.15 12.29 18.63
CA THR A 338 3.25 13.08 18.09
C THR A 338 2.71 14.45 17.63
N THR A 339 3.54 15.49 17.71
CA THR A 339 3.16 16.87 17.33
C THR A 339 4.12 17.41 16.27
N ILE A 340 3.58 18.15 15.31
CA ILE A 340 4.30 18.79 14.19
C ILE A 340 4.00 20.29 14.20
N ASP A 341 5.03 21.13 14.17
CA ASP A 341 4.89 22.59 14.02
C ASP A 341 4.78 22.96 12.53
N LEU A 342 3.56 23.13 12.05
CA LEU A 342 3.26 23.45 10.64
C LEU A 342 3.77 24.84 10.23
N GLU A 343 3.93 25.77 11.17
CA GLU A 343 4.47 27.09 10.87
C GLU A 343 5.94 27.00 10.46
N ASN A 344 6.74 26.20 11.16
CA ASN A 344 8.15 25.99 10.80
C ASN A 344 8.28 25.30 9.44
N ARG A 345 7.48 24.26 9.19
CA ARG A 345 7.45 23.60 7.87
C ARG A 345 7.05 24.54 6.73
N LEU A 346 6.07 25.42 6.99
CA LEU A 346 5.61 26.41 6.02
C LEU A 346 6.69 27.46 5.73
N LEU A 347 7.39 27.96 6.74
CA LEU A 347 8.32 29.09 6.60
C LEU A 347 9.74 28.68 6.21
N SER A 348 10.11 27.41 6.41
CA SER A 348 11.46 26.91 6.10
C SER A 348 11.83 27.07 4.62
N ASN A 349 13.07 27.47 4.35
CA ASN A 349 13.60 27.59 2.99
C ASN A 349 13.83 26.23 2.31
N PHE A 350 13.93 25.15 3.09
CA PHE A 350 13.97 23.78 2.57
C PHE A 350 12.63 23.36 1.92
N ARG A 351 11.59 24.19 2.03
CA ARG A 351 10.24 23.97 1.49
C ARG A 351 9.65 22.61 1.87
N ALA A 352 9.68 22.29 3.17
CA ALA A 352 9.04 21.12 3.77
C ALA A 352 7.49 21.14 3.73
N ARG A 353 6.90 21.82 2.73
CA ARG A 353 5.46 21.95 2.52
C ARG A 353 4.89 20.80 1.72
N CYS A 354 5.60 20.36 0.70
CA CYS A 354 5.23 19.23 -0.15
C CYS A 354 6.51 18.69 -0.78
N GLY A 355 6.67 17.37 -0.75
CA GLY A 355 7.91 16.74 -1.19
C GLY A 355 8.06 16.75 -2.71
N LEU A 356 9.28 17.02 -3.19
CA LEU A 356 9.57 17.03 -4.63
C LEU A 356 9.76 15.63 -5.20
N PRO A 357 8.99 15.22 -6.22
CA PRO A 357 9.13 13.90 -6.82
C PRO A 357 10.46 13.77 -7.59
N THR A 358 10.93 12.54 -7.72
CA THR A 358 12.15 12.26 -8.51
C THR A 358 11.88 12.43 -10.01
N LEU A 359 10.67 12.07 -10.45
CA LEU A 359 10.25 12.12 -11.85
C LEU A 359 8.97 12.93 -11.99
N TYR A 360 8.90 13.76 -13.03
CA TYR A 360 7.69 14.52 -13.32
C TYR A 360 6.70 13.63 -14.10
N ARG A 361 5.46 13.57 -13.61
CA ARG A 361 4.39 12.80 -14.24
C ARG A 361 3.14 13.67 -14.32
N THR A 362 2.46 13.60 -15.46
CA THR A 362 1.14 14.21 -15.60
C THR A 362 0.10 13.23 -15.08
N CYS A 363 -0.48 13.51 -13.91
CA CYS A 363 -1.64 12.77 -13.44
C CYS A 363 -2.86 13.24 -14.23
N VAL A 364 -3.38 12.40 -15.13
CA VAL A 364 -4.72 12.59 -15.69
C VAL A 364 -5.66 11.70 -14.86
N PRO A 365 -6.56 12.26 -14.03
CA PRO A 365 -7.64 11.47 -13.46
C PRO A 365 -8.54 11.01 -14.61
N TRP A 366 -8.55 9.72 -14.92
CA TRP A 366 -9.55 9.16 -15.82
C TRP A 366 -10.85 9.07 -15.05
N GLY A 367 -11.76 9.99 -15.33
CA GLY A 367 -13.09 10.04 -14.74
C GLY A 367 -14.06 10.78 -15.65
N HIS A 368 -14.88 10.00 -16.33
CA HIS A 368 -16.01 10.38 -17.19
C HIS A 368 -15.69 11.00 -18.55
N GLY A 369 -16.08 10.26 -19.60
CA GLY A 369 -16.26 10.79 -20.95
C GLY A 369 -17.23 11.95 -20.95
N GLY A 370 -16.66 13.16 -20.92
CA GLY A 370 -17.33 14.41 -21.19
C GLY A 370 -16.57 15.10 -22.31
N ASP A 371 -17.02 14.87 -23.53
CA ASP A 371 -16.59 15.56 -24.75
C ASP A 371 -16.63 17.08 -24.51
N THR A 372 -15.46 17.66 -24.26
CA THR A 372 -15.28 19.12 -24.24
C THR A 372 -14.17 19.48 -25.21
N GLY A 373 -14.58 19.60 -26.47
CA GLY A 373 -14.10 20.61 -27.41
C GLY A 373 -12.61 20.57 -27.73
N ARG A 374 -12.28 19.91 -28.84
CA ARG A 374 -11.08 20.21 -29.64
C ARG A 374 -11.01 21.71 -29.96
N GLY A 375 -10.31 22.47 -29.12
CA GLY A 375 -9.76 23.76 -29.49
C GLY A 375 -8.54 23.53 -30.38
N HIS A 376 -8.70 23.70 -31.69
CA HIS A 376 -7.59 23.82 -32.64
C HIS A 376 -6.74 25.05 -32.27
N GLY A 377 -5.77 24.87 -31.37
CA GLY A 377 -4.67 25.80 -31.13
C GLY A 377 -3.56 25.50 -32.13
N VAL A 378 -3.40 26.37 -33.13
CA VAL A 378 -2.34 26.35 -34.13
C VAL A 378 -0.98 26.27 -33.44
N GLY A 379 -0.36 25.09 -33.48
CA GLY A 379 0.99 24.85 -32.98
C GLY A 379 2.01 25.59 -33.85
N GLN A 380 2.47 26.75 -33.38
CA GLN A 380 3.73 27.31 -33.85
C GLN A 380 4.84 26.30 -33.51
N ARG A 381 5.51 25.79 -34.54
CA ARG A 381 6.76 25.03 -34.44
C ARG A 381 7.83 25.93 -33.81
N GLY A 382 7.88 25.92 -32.49
CA GLY A 382 8.98 26.44 -31.69
C GLY A 382 10.11 25.42 -31.63
N ASP A 383 11.29 25.92 -31.97
CA ASP A 383 12.61 25.30 -32.09
C ASP A 383 12.96 24.16 -31.10
N ARG A 384 13.49 23.05 -31.64
CA ARG A 384 13.95 21.86 -30.90
C ARG A 384 15.37 22.08 -30.35
N GLY A 385 15.48 22.83 -29.27
CA GLY A 385 16.66 22.79 -28.38
C GLY A 385 16.55 21.64 -27.36
N GLY A 386 16.55 20.39 -27.84
CA GLY A 386 16.38 19.22 -26.97
C GLY A 386 17.66 18.87 -26.21
N TRP A 387 17.70 19.15 -24.90
CA TRP A 387 18.74 18.62 -24.00
C TRP A 387 18.65 17.09 -23.84
N GLU A 388 17.50 16.51 -24.17
CA GLU A 388 17.28 15.06 -24.16
C GLU A 388 17.61 14.45 -25.52
N ARG A 389 18.71 13.70 -25.57
CA ARG A 389 19.01 12.82 -26.71
C ARG A 389 18.18 11.53 -26.59
N GLY A 390 17.01 11.52 -27.22
CA GLY A 390 16.15 10.34 -27.35
C GLY A 390 14.68 10.65 -27.07
N HIS A 391 13.77 9.86 -27.66
CA HIS A 391 12.34 9.92 -27.33
C HIS A 391 12.14 9.62 -25.83
N PRO A 392 11.24 10.34 -25.13
CA PRO A 392 10.89 10.01 -23.76
C PRO A 392 10.43 8.55 -23.70
N ARG A 393 11.11 7.72 -22.89
CA ARG A 393 10.78 6.29 -22.76
C ARG A 393 9.48 6.02 -22.00
N LEU A 394 8.84 7.05 -21.45
CA LEU A 394 7.64 6.95 -20.62
C LEU A 394 6.52 7.80 -21.23
N ARG A 395 5.39 7.18 -21.58
CA ARG A 395 4.22 7.77 -22.26
C ARG A 395 3.60 8.96 -21.52
N HIS A 396 3.83 9.09 -20.21
CA HIS A 396 3.33 10.16 -19.33
C HIS A 396 4.40 11.17 -18.87
N SER A 397 5.55 11.21 -19.55
CA SER A 397 6.55 12.25 -19.34
C SER A 397 5.89 13.59 -19.69
N GLY A 398 5.58 14.42 -18.69
CA GLY A 398 4.98 15.74 -18.93
C GLY A 398 5.84 16.66 -19.79
N GLU A 399 5.43 17.91 -19.95
CA GLU A 399 6.11 18.80 -20.90
C GLU A 399 7.61 18.90 -20.61
N PRO A 400 8.49 18.94 -21.64
CA PRO A 400 9.93 19.03 -21.44
C PRO A 400 10.36 20.19 -20.53
N ARG A 401 9.62 21.31 -20.54
CA ARG A 401 9.87 22.45 -19.65
C ARG A 401 9.59 22.13 -18.20
N GLU A 402 8.54 21.39 -17.90
CA GLU A 402 8.17 20.97 -16.54
C GLU A 402 9.17 19.94 -16.00
N ARG A 403 9.62 19.02 -16.87
CA ARG A 403 10.69 18.07 -16.55
C ARG A 403 12.02 18.76 -16.26
N LEU A 404 12.39 19.75 -17.08
CA LEU A 404 13.57 20.58 -16.83
C LEU A 404 13.42 21.38 -15.53
N ALA A 405 12.24 21.96 -15.26
CA ALA A 405 11.99 22.68 -14.04
C ALA A 405 12.13 21.78 -12.81
N LEU A 406 11.56 20.57 -12.83
CA LEU A 406 11.74 19.59 -11.76
C LEU A 406 13.20 19.20 -11.60
N HIS A 407 13.93 18.98 -12.70
CA HIS A 407 15.35 18.68 -12.63
C HIS A 407 16.14 19.81 -11.94
N VAL A 408 15.87 21.07 -12.27
CA VAL A 408 16.49 22.24 -11.62
C VAL A 408 16.10 22.34 -10.14
N LEU A 409 14.85 22.05 -9.80
CA LEU A 409 14.39 22.03 -8.41
C LEU A 409 15.06 20.92 -7.59
N ASN A 410 15.28 19.75 -8.19
CA ASN A 410 15.99 18.63 -7.55
C ASN A 410 17.49 18.89 -7.38
N LEU A 411 18.06 19.89 -8.08
CA LEU A 411 19.43 20.38 -7.81
C LEU A 411 19.48 21.36 -6.64
N CYS A 412 18.32 21.86 -6.18
CA CYS A 412 18.23 22.68 -4.99
C CYS A 412 18.14 21.76 -3.75
N GLU A 413 18.66 22.21 -2.61
CA GLU A 413 18.58 21.50 -1.33
C GLU A 413 17.16 21.59 -0.74
N LEU A 414 16.17 21.12 -1.48
CA LEU A 414 14.76 21.11 -1.09
C LEU A 414 14.36 19.72 -0.58
N VAL A 415 13.30 19.67 0.23
CA VAL A 415 12.79 18.39 0.75
C VAL A 415 12.24 17.55 -0.41
N PRO A 416 12.79 16.34 -0.66
CA PRO A 416 12.26 15.44 -1.67
C PRO A 416 10.93 14.83 -1.22
N GLU A 417 10.24 14.16 -2.14
CA GLU A 417 9.12 13.29 -1.83
C GLU A 417 9.58 12.21 -0.85
N HIS A 418 8.91 12.16 0.30
CA HIS A 418 9.41 11.43 1.44
C HIS A 418 8.30 10.80 2.27
N LEU A 419 8.73 9.87 3.11
CA LEU A 419 7.97 9.32 4.22
C LEU A 419 8.82 9.48 5.47
N GLU A 420 8.28 10.10 6.52
CA GLU A 420 8.96 10.25 7.81
C GLU A 420 8.40 9.26 8.84
N THR A 421 9.27 8.82 9.76
CA THR A 421 8.92 7.91 10.84
C THR A 421 9.02 8.67 12.16
N ARG A 422 7.89 8.94 12.79
CA ARG A 422 7.82 9.74 14.02
C ARG A 422 7.61 8.86 15.25
N SER A 423 8.33 9.14 16.34
CA SER A 423 8.10 8.44 17.61
C SER A 423 6.81 8.94 18.27
N LEU A 424 6.00 8.02 18.79
CA LEU A 424 4.79 8.30 19.56
C LEU A 424 5.17 8.42 21.04
N GLN A 425 4.76 9.50 21.69
CA GLN A 425 5.02 9.75 23.09
C GLN A 425 3.78 9.48 23.94
N SER A 426 3.98 8.96 25.15
CA SER A 426 2.91 8.82 26.12
C SER A 426 2.50 10.17 26.70
N SER A 427 1.19 10.45 26.74
CA SER A 427 0.63 11.62 27.44
C SER A 427 0.74 11.51 28.96
N ALA A 428 0.78 10.30 29.50
CA ALA A 428 0.95 10.04 30.93
C ALA A 428 2.42 10.13 31.40
N GLN A 429 3.37 9.76 30.53
CA GLN A 429 4.80 9.79 30.83
C GLN A 429 5.57 10.44 29.67
N PRO A 430 5.77 11.76 29.71
CA PRO A 430 6.55 12.48 28.69
C PRO A 430 7.95 11.87 28.52
N GLY A 431 8.34 11.60 27.28
CA GLY A 431 9.64 11.02 26.94
C GLY A 431 9.68 9.49 26.83
N LEU A 432 8.62 8.77 27.21
CA LEU A 432 8.50 7.34 26.95
C LEU A 432 7.94 7.10 25.54
N GLU A 433 8.71 6.43 24.69
CA GLU A 433 8.27 6.01 23.35
C GLU A 433 7.26 4.85 23.47
N GLN A 434 6.14 4.97 22.75
CA GLN A 434 5.03 3.98 22.74
C GLN A 434 4.83 3.35 21.35
N GLY A 435 5.89 3.37 20.53
CA GLY A 435 5.89 2.92 19.14
C GLY A 435 6.18 4.07 18.17
N LYS A 436 6.07 3.80 16.88
CA LYS A 436 6.35 4.78 15.81
C LYS A 436 5.25 4.80 14.78
N VAL A 437 5.04 5.95 14.14
CA VAL A 437 4.10 6.12 13.02
C VAL A 437 4.84 6.59 11.78
N GLN A 438 4.55 5.96 10.63
CA GLN A 438 5.05 6.40 9.33
C GLN A 438 4.00 7.24 8.63
N MET A 439 4.37 8.47 8.30
CA MET A 439 3.46 9.48 7.76
C MET A 439 4.19 10.57 6.98
N TRP A 440 3.43 11.43 6.30
CA TRP A 440 3.93 12.73 5.83
C TRP A 440 2.78 13.75 5.82
N VAL A 441 3.12 15.02 5.66
CA VAL A 441 2.17 16.13 5.67
C VAL A 441 2.43 17.05 4.49
N ASP A 442 1.38 17.36 3.74
CA ASP A 442 1.40 18.39 2.71
C ASP A 442 0.65 19.65 3.18
N ILE A 443 1.20 20.83 2.91
CA ILE A 443 0.67 22.14 3.32
C ILE A 443 0.48 23.01 2.06
N PHE A 444 -0.77 23.40 1.79
CA PHE A 444 -1.15 24.19 0.63
C PHE A 444 -1.74 25.54 1.05
N PRO A 445 -0.97 26.63 0.93
CA PRO A 445 -1.49 27.97 1.16
C PRO A 445 -2.57 28.34 0.14
N THR A 446 -3.73 28.79 0.61
CA THR A 446 -4.88 29.13 -0.24
C THR A 446 -4.55 30.22 -1.27
N SER A 447 -3.58 31.09 -0.97
CA SER A 447 -3.11 32.14 -1.88
C SER A 447 -2.46 31.62 -3.17
N LEU A 448 -2.04 30.36 -3.20
CA LEU A 448 -1.41 29.74 -4.38
C LEU A 448 -2.42 29.07 -5.32
N GLY A 449 -3.71 29.06 -4.95
CA GLY A 449 -4.77 28.39 -5.68
C GLY A 449 -5.14 27.02 -5.09
N PRO A 450 -6.14 26.33 -5.68
CA PRO A 450 -6.58 25.03 -5.19
C PRO A 450 -5.49 23.97 -5.43
N PRO A 451 -5.22 23.10 -4.45
CA PRO A 451 -4.28 22.00 -4.64
C PRO A 451 -4.84 20.94 -5.59
N GLY A 452 -3.95 20.16 -6.19
CA GLY A 452 -4.32 18.99 -7.00
C GLY A 452 -5.05 17.91 -6.18
N PRO A 453 -5.51 16.83 -6.82
CA PRO A 453 -6.16 15.73 -6.11
C PRO A 453 -5.22 15.10 -5.06
N PRO A 454 -5.75 14.58 -3.94
CA PRO A 454 -4.94 13.89 -2.94
C PRO A 454 -4.35 12.59 -3.50
N ILE A 455 -3.21 12.17 -2.95
CA ILE A 455 -2.59 10.89 -3.29
C ILE A 455 -3.46 9.78 -2.69
N ASN A 456 -3.87 8.81 -3.51
CA ASN A 456 -4.57 7.63 -3.01
C ASN A 456 -3.56 6.69 -2.31
N ILE A 457 -3.76 6.48 -1.01
CA ILE A 457 -2.99 5.54 -0.19
C ILE A 457 -3.86 4.52 0.50
N ASP A 458 -5.12 4.37 0.07
CA ASP A 458 -6.01 3.37 0.64
C ASP A 458 -5.35 1.99 0.57
N PRO A 459 -5.44 1.15 1.62
CA PRO A 459 -4.88 -0.18 1.58
C PRO A 459 -5.51 -0.97 0.43
N ARG A 460 -4.67 -1.76 -0.24
CA ARG A 460 -5.11 -2.63 -1.34
C ARG A 460 -6.19 -3.57 -0.86
N LYS A 461 -7.34 -3.52 -1.52
CA LYS A 461 -8.47 -4.39 -1.22
C LYS A 461 -8.31 -5.68 -2.03
N ALA A 462 -8.59 -6.80 -1.38
CA ALA A 462 -8.65 -8.07 -2.08
C ALA A 462 -9.89 -8.08 -2.98
N GLU A 463 -9.71 -8.49 -4.22
CA GLU A 463 -10.77 -8.60 -5.20
C GLU A 463 -11.32 -10.04 -5.19
N GLY A 464 -12.62 -10.17 -5.38
CA GLY A 464 -13.25 -11.48 -5.51
C GLY A 464 -12.97 -12.10 -6.88
N TYR A 465 -12.55 -13.35 -6.89
CA TYR A 465 -12.37 -14.17 -8.08
C TYR A 465 -13.10 -15.51 -7.95
N GLU A 466 -13.46 -16.09 -9.09
CA GLU A 466 -13.98 -17.44 -9.18
C GLU A 466 -13.11 -18.29 -10.11
N LEU A 467 -12.49 -19.34 -9.54
CA LEU A 467 -11.77 -20.33 -10.32
C LEU A 467 -12.72 -21.46 -10.70
N ARG A 468 -12.90 -21.66 -12.01
CA ARG A 468 -13.62 -22.79 -12.60
C ARG A 468 -12.62 -23.81 -13.12
N CYS A 469 -12.62 -25.00 -12.52
CA CYS A 469 -11.77 -26.10 -12.94
C CYS A 469 -12.64 -27.24 -13.47
N VAL A 470 -12.54 -27.56 -14.76
CA VAL A 470 -13.24 -28.70 -15.35
C VAL A 470 -12.29 -29.89 -15.47
N VAL A 471 -12.59 -30.95 -14.73
CA VAL A 471 -11.95 -32.26 -14.83
C VAL A 471 -12.61 -33.04 -15.96
N TRP A 472 -11.89 -33.19 -17.07
CA TRP A 472 -12.39 -33.95 -18.22
C TRP A 472 -12.10 -35.44 -18.02
N ARG A 473 -10.83 -35.80 -17.83
CA ARG A 473 -10.33 -37.18 -17.83
C ARG A 473 -9.13 -37.36 -16.91
N VAL A 474 -8.96 -38.61 -16.47
CA VAL A 474 -7.74 -39.15 -15.86
C VAL A 474 -7.18 -40.20 -16.82
N GLN A 475 -5.87 -40.24 -17.00
CA GLN A 475 -5.18 -41.31 -17.75
C GLN A 475 -3.98 -41.84 -16.99
N ASP A 476 -3.62 -43.09 -17.26
CA ASP A 476 -2.45 -43.77 -16.71
C ASP A 476 -2.39 -43.73 -15.17
N ALA A 477 -3.55 -43.72 -14.48
CA ALA A 477 -3.59 -43.81 -13.03
C ALA A 477 -3.20 -45.23 -12.57
N ASP A 478 -2.50 -45.31 -11.45
CA ASP A 478 -2.11 -46.58 -10.85
C ASP A 478 -3.36 -47.42 -10.53
N LEU A 479 -3.29 -48.72 -10.85
CA LEU A 479 -4.37 -49.67 -10.62
C LEU A 479 -4.15 -50.40 -9.29
N GLY A 480 -5.02 -50.15 -8.32
CA GLY A 480 -4.91 -50.68 -6.95
C GLY A 480 -5.58 -52.05 -6.75
N ASP A 481 -6.71 -52.29 -7.39
CA ASP A 481 -7.66 -53.32 -6.98
C ASP A 481 -7.60 -54.59 -7.86
N VAL A 482 -7.89 -55.79 -7.34
CA VAL A 482 -7.85 -57.05 -8.12
C VAL A 482 -9.21 -57.75 -8.13
N ASN A 483 -9.76 -57.96 -9.33
CA ASN A 483 -11.00 -58.70 -9.55
C ASN A 483 -10.91 -60.16 -9.10
N LEU A 484 -12.09 -60.79 -8.91
CA LEU A 484 -12.25 -62.25 -8.76
C LEU A 484 -11.65 -63.07 -9.94
N LEU A 485 -11.39 -62.43 -11.08
CA LEU A 485 -10.75 -62.99 -12.27
C LEU A 485 -9.23 -62.67 -12.34
N GLY A 486 -8.64 -62.10 -11.29
CA GLY A 486 -7.23 -61.73 -11.23
C GLY A 486 -6.83 -60.48 -12.03
N GLN A 487 -7.80 -59.75 -12.60
CA GLN A 487 -7.55 -58.53 -13.38
C GLN A 487 -7.48 -57.30 -12.48
N ARG A 488 -6.49 -56.43 -12.68
CA ARG A 488 -6.36 -55.17 -11.94
C ARG A 488 -7.41 -54.14 -12.40
N MET A 489 -8.00 -53.39 -11.47
CA MET A 489 -8.93 -52.28 -11.75
C MET A 489 -8.90 -51.23 -10.63
N SER A 490 -9.48 -50.06 -10.87
CA SER A 490 -9.69 -49.03 -9.83
C SER A 490 -11.03 -48.31 -10.02
N ASP A 491 -11.67 -47.93 -8.91
CA ASP A 491 -12.88 -47.13 -8.80
C ASP A 491 -12.49 -45.64 -8.61
N ILE A 492 -12.03 -45.00 -9.69
CA ILE A 492 -11.34 -43.70 -9.63
C ILE A 492 -12.31 -42.53 -9.38
N TYR A 493 -11.94 -41.63 -8.46
CA TYR A 493 -12.55 -40.30 -8.32
C TYR A 493 -11.48 -39.23 -8.07
N VAL A 494 -11.85 -37.95 -8.27
CA VAL A 494 -10.92 -36.82 -8.08
C VAL A 494 -11.50 -35.87 -7.04
N THR A 495 -10.66 -35.41 -6.12
CA THR A 495 -10.98 -34.36 -5.15
C THR A 495 -10.14 -33.11 -5.38
N GLY A 496 -10.66 -31.94 -5.05
CA GLY A 496 -9.97 -30.68 -5.30
C GLY A 496 -10.36 -29.55 -4.36
N TRP A 497 -9.40 -28.69 -4.02
CA TRP A 497 -9.59 -27.48 -3.22
C TRP A 497 -8.49 -26.45 -3.49
N LEU A 498 -8.73 -25.20 -3.06
CA LEU A 498 -7.69 -24.16 -3.01
C LEU A 498 -7.00 -24.19 -1.66
N ASP A 499 -5.67 -24.03 -1.67
CA ASP A 499 -4.85 -23.96 -0.46
C ASP A 499 -5.35 -22.84 0.48
N GLY A 500 -5.33 -23.11 1.78
CA GLY A 500 -5.96 -22.27 2.81
C GLY A 500 -7.50 -22.33 2.89
N LEU A 501 -8.20 -22.98 1.94
CA LEU A 501 -9.66 -23.14 1.93
C LEU A 501 -10.11 -24.62 1.89
N PRO A 502 -9.74 -25.45 2.88
CA PRO A 502 -10.10 -26.88 2.90
C PRO A 502 -11.62 -27.12 3.01
N GLU A 503 -12.38 -26.16 3.56
CA GLU A 503 -13.84 -26.23 3.67
C GLU A 503 -14.53 -26.22 2.30
N GLN A 504 -13.89 -25.66 1.27
CA GLN A 504 -14.41 -25.64 -0.09
C GLN A 504 -14.09 -26.92 -0.89
N ARG A 505 -13.59 -27.99 -0.24
CA ARG A 505 -13.23 -29.24 -0.90
C ARG A 505 -14.40 -29.83 -1.68
N GLN A 506 -14.15 -30.14 -2.95
CA GLN A 506 -15.12 -30.72 -3.87
C GLN A 506 -14.61 -32.07 -4.39
N GLN A 507 -15.55 -32.93 -4.79
CA GLN A 507 -15.25 -34.25 -5.35
C GLN A 507 -16.09 -34.53 -6.59
N THR A 508 -15.54 -35.32 -7.52
CA THR A 508 -16.25 -35.79 -8.71
C THR A 508 -17.18 -36.95 -8.38
N ASP A 509 -17.98 -37.39 -9.36
CA ASP A 509 -18.58 -38.71 -9.32
C ASP A 509 -17.52 -39.82 -9.49
N ILE A 510 -17.81 -41.03 -9.01
CA ILE A 510 -16.90 -42.17 -9.10
C ILE A 510 -16.98 -42.80 -10.50
N HIS A 511 -15.84 -43.12 -11.09
CA HIS A 511 -15.72 -43.96 -12.28
C HIS A 511 -15.45 -45.41 -11.86
N TYR A 512 -16.50 -46.22 -11.82
CA TYR A 512 -16.37 -47.61 -11.43
C TYR A 512 -15.64 -48.47 -12.47
N ARG A 513 -14.74 -49.33 -12.00
CA ARG A 513 -14.10 -50.44 -12.73
C ARG A 513 -13.28 -49.99 -13.93
N SER A 514 -12.39 -49.03 -13.71
CA SER A 514 -11.38 -48.66 -14.70
C SER A 514 -10.36 -49.78 -14.85
N LEU A 515 -10.28 -50.40 -16.03
CA LEU A 515 -9.35 -51.50 -16.32
C LEU A 515 -7.97 -51.01 -16.77
N ASP A 516 -7.91 -49.80 -17.33
CA ASP A 516 -6.71 -49.23 -17.98
C ASP A 516 -6.18 -48.00 -17.23
N GLY A 517 -6.66 -47.72 -16.01
CA GLY A 517 -6.29 -46.52 -15.25
C GLY A 517 -6.90 -45.23 -15.82
N ASN A 518 -7.89 -45.35 -16.71
CA ASN A 518 -8.52 -44.25 -17.43
C ASN A 518 -9.89 -43.87 -16.83
N GLY A 519 -10.03 -42.61 -16.40
CA GLY A 519 -11.29 -42.06 -15.87
C GLY A 519 -11.87 -40.98 -16.80
N ALA A 520 -13.21 -40.90 -16.88
CA ALA A 520 -13.91 -39.85 -17.61
C ALA A 520 -15.03 -39.26 -16.75
N PHE A 521 -15.00 -37.93 -16.52
CA PHE A 521 -15.82 -37.25 -15.52
C PHE A 521 -16.70 -36.15 -16.13
N ASN A 522 -16.12 -35.27 -16.95
CA ASN A 522 -16.77 -34.03 -17.42
C ASN A 522 -17.40 -33.27 -16.25
N TRP A 523 -16.59 -32.96 -15.23
CA TRP A 523 -17.04 -32.43 -13.95
C TRP A 523 -16.42 -31.08 -13.67
N ARG A 524 -17.22 -30.10 -13.24
CA ARG A 524 -16.76 -28.74 -12.90
C ARG A 524 -16.65 -28.54 -11.40
N PHE A 525 -15.50 -28.07 -10.95
CA PHE A 525 -15.30 -27.44 -9.65
C PHE A 525 -15.39 -25.93 -9.79
N VAL A 526 -15.99 -25.30 -8.79
CA VAL A 526 -16.18 -23.84 -8.72
C VAL A 526 -15.68 -23.36 -7.37
N PHE A 527 -14.65 -22.52 -7.36
CA PHE A 527 -14.00 -22.03 -6.15
C PHE A 527 -14.03 -20.50 -6.11
N PRO A 528 -14.88 -19.88 -5.29
CA PRO A 528 -14.82 -18.46 -5.01
C PRO A 528 -13.72 -18.16 -3.97
N PHE A 529 -12.88 -17.17 -4.23
CA PHE A 529 -11.79 -16.76 -3.33
C PHE A 529 -11.46 -15.26 -3.50
N GLU A 530 -10.81 -14.64 -2.51
CA GLU A 530 -10.32 -13.27 -2.63
C GLU A 530 -8.82 -13.27 -2.98
N PHE A 531 -8.40 -12.36 -3.85
CA PHE A 531 -7.03 -12.26 -4.35
C PHE A 531 -6.50 -10.82 -4.29
N LEU A 532 -5.26 -10.68 -3.85
CA LEU A 532 -4.51 -9.43 -3.85
C LEU A 532 -3.55 -9.43 -5.06
N ALA A 533 -3.96 -8.81 -6.17
CA ALA A 533 -3.22 -8.82 -7.43
C ALA A 533 -1.75 -8.42 -7.29
N ALA A 534 -1.50 -7.28 -6.63
CA ALA A 534 -0.15 -6.74 -6.50
C ALA A 534 0.79 -7.56 -5.58
N GLU A 535 0.25 -8.31 -4.60
CA GLU A 535 1.06 -9.25 -3.79
C GLU A 535 1.11 -10.65 -4.40
N LYS A 536 0.24 -10.95 -5.37
CA LYS A 536 0.03 -12.27 -5.97
C LYS A 536 -0.34 -13.36 -4.94
N LEU A 537 -1.12 -12.99 -3.92
CA LEU A 537 -1.55 -13.87 -2.82
C LEU A 537 -3.08 -13.87 -2.67
N CYS A 538 -3.64 -15.01 -2.24
CA CYS A 538 -5.02 -15.10 -1.77
C CYS A 538 -5.16 -14.49 -0.38
N ALA A 539 -6.22 -13.72 -0.18
CA ALA A 539 -6.65 -13.20 1.10
C ALA A 539 -7.76 -14.09 1.67
N ILE A 540 -7.56 -14.64 2.86
CA ILE A 540 -8.54 -15.50 3.53
C ILE A 540 -8.87 -14.90 4.88
N ARG A 541 -10.11 -14.45 5.05
CA ARG A 541 -10.62 -13.95 6.33
C ARG A 541 -11.20 -15.11 7.15
N ARG A 542 -10.75 -15.26 8.40
CA ARG A 542 -11.27 -16.28 9.33
C ARG A 542 -11.51 -15.71 10.71
N LYS A 543 -12.57 -16.18 11.35
CA LYS A 543 -12.81 -15.95 12.77
C LYS A 543 -12.10 -17.03 13.57
N GLU A 544 -11.26 -16.66 14.54
CA GLU A 544 -10.56 -17.65 15.38
C GLU A 544 -11.56 -18.50 16.18
N HIS A 545 -12.64 -17.86 16.62
CA HIS A 545 -13.77 -18.50 17.30
C HIS A 545 -15.08 -17.97 16.72
N VAL A 546 -16.16 -18.75 16.78
CA VAL A 546 -17.50 -18.35 16.27
C VAL A 546 -17.99 -17.04 16.91
N TRP A 547 -17.53 -16.72 18.12
CA TRP A 547 -17.86 -15.51 18.87
C TRP A 547 -16.82 -14.38 18.74
N SER A 548 -15.74 -14.60 17.99
CA SER A 548 -14.79 -13.52 17.69
C SER A 548 -15.48 -12.48 16.80
N LEU A 549 -15.40 -11.22 17.22
CA LEU A 549 -15.94 -10.11 16.44
C LEU A 549 -15.07 -9.89 15.21
N ASP A 550 -13.76 -9.94 15.40
CA ASP A 550 -12.75 -9.61 14.40
C ASP A 550 -12.29 -10.83 13.60
N GLU A 551 -12.03 -10.60 12.31
CA GLU A 551 -11.56 -11.61 11.37
C GLU A 551 -10.04 -11.50 11.20
N THR A 552 -9.32 -12.59 11.39
CA THR A 552 -7.90 -12.69 11.06
C THR A 552 -7.73 -12.85 9.55
N LEU A 553 -6.79 -12.10 8.98
CA LEU A 553 -6.45 -12.15 7.56
C LEU A 553 -5.23 -13.04 7.35
N LEU A 554 -5.45 -14.22 6.75
CA LEU A 554 -4.38 -15.13 6.35
C LEU A 554 -4.07 -14.93 4.85
N LYS A 555 -2.80 -14.68 4.53
CA LYS A 555 -2.32 -14.55 3.15
C LYS A 555 -1.61 -15.84 2.71
N VAL A 556 -2.10 -16.48 1.65
CA VAL A 556 -1.53 -17.74 1.12
C VAL A 556 -1.34 -17.67 -0.39
N PRO A 557 -0.36 -18.39 -0.98
CA PRO A 557 -0.23 -18.45 -2.43
C PRO A 557 -1.47 -19.13 -3.05
N PRO A 558 -1.95 -18.66 -4.23
CA PRO A 558 -3.09 -19.26 -4.91
C PRO A 558 -2.70 -20.63 -5.48
N LYS A 559 -2.89 -21.70 -4.71
CA LYS A 559 -2.56 -23.07 -5.14
C LYS A 559 -3.82 -23.92 -5.24
N LEU A 560 -4.07 -24.47 -6.41
CA LEU A 560 -5.10 -25.49 -6.64
C LEU A 560 -4.48 -26.88 -6.40
N ILE A 561 -5.04 -27.61 -5.45
CA ILE A 561 -4.62 -28.97 -5.12
C ILE A 561 -5.69 -29.93 -5.62
N LEU A 562 -5.27 -30.90 -6.43
CA LEU A 562 -6.13 -31.97 -6.96
C LEU A 562 -5.54 -33.32 -6.57
N GLN A 563 -6.38 -34.21 -6.06
CA GLN A 563 -5.97 -35.56 -5.67
C GLN A 563 -6.84 -36.60 -6.37
N VAL A 564 -6.20 -37.63 -6.91
CA VAL A 564 -6.83 -38.79 -7.54
C VAL A 564 -6.86 -39.93 -6.52
N TRP A 565 -8.03 -40.53 -6.32
CA TRP A 565 -8.28 -41.55 -5.30
C TRP A 565 -8.92 -42.80 -5.91
N ASP A 566 -8.67 -43.95 -5.30
CA ASP A 566 -9.36 -45.22 -5.52
C ASP A 566 -10.45 -45.42 -4.46
N ASN A 567 -11.72 -45.53 -4.85
CA ASN A 567 -12.83 -45.71 -3.92
C ASN A 567 -12.98 -47.18 -3.52
N ASP A 568 -12.50 -47.53 -2.34
CA ASP A 568 -12.55 -48.88 -1.81
C ASP A 568 -13.82 -49.13 -1.01
N LYS A 569 -14.50 -50.26 -1.26
CA LYS A 569 -15.79 -50.56 -0.58
C LYS A 569 -15.64 -51.15 0.81
N PHE A 570 -14.48 -51.74 1.11
CA PHE A 570 -14.23 -52.50 2.34
C PHE A 570 -12.93 -52.12 3.05
N LYS A 571 -12.25 -51.07 2.57
CA LYS A 571 -11.01 -50.50 3.13
C LYS A 571 -11.06 -48.97 3.03
N ALA A 572 -10.09 -48.28 3.61
CA ALA A 572 -9.90 -46.85 3.37
C ALA A 572 -9.45 -46.64 1.93
N ASP A 573 -9.95 -45.58 1.29
CA ASP A 573 -9.60 -45.22 -0.08
C ASP A 573 -8.09 -44.99 -0.24
N ASP A 574 -7.51 -45.52 -1.31
CA ASP A 574 -6.09 -45.39 -1.62
C ASP A 574 -5.83 -44.11 -2.45
N LEU A 575 -4.84 -43.31 -2.03
CA LEU A 575 -4.41 -42.12 -2.77
C LEU A 575 -3.55 -42.55 -3.98
N LEU A 576 -4.06 -42.30 -5.18
CA LEU A 576 -3.37 -42.64 -6.42
C LEU A 576 -2.41 -41.55 -6.88
N GLY A 577 -2.69 -40.27 -6.62
CA GLY A 577 -1.75 -39.20 -7.00
C GLY A 577 -2.20 -37.80 -6.63
N ILE A 578 -1.24 -36.87 -6.54
CA ILE A 578 -1.43 -35.47 -6.17
C ILE A 578 -0.95 -34.57 -7.32
N LEU A 579 -1.73 -33.53 -7.63
CA LEU A 579 -1.37 -32.47 -8.55
C LEU A 579 -1.54 -31.12 -7.84
N GLU A 580 -0.44 -30.37 -7.71
CA GLU A 580 -0.43 -29.02 -7.15
C GLU A 580 -0.15 -28.00 -8.25
N LEU A 581 -1.03 -27.01 -8.36
CA LEU A 581 -0.97 -25.98 -9.39
C LEU A 581 -1.00 -24.59 -8.74
N GLU A 582 0.16 -23.93 -8.69
CA GLU A 582 0.24 -22.54 -8.29
C GLU A 582 -0.24 -21.65 -9.44
N LEU A 583 -1.37 -20.95 -9.25
CA LEU A 583 -2.08 -20.25 -10.32
C LEU A 583 -1.27 -19.09 -10.92
N THR A 584 -0.37 -18.48 -10.15
CA THR A 584 0.51 -17.39 -10.60
C THR A 584 1.75 -17.88 -11.33
N ARG A 585 2.10 -19.17 -11.18
CA ARG A 585 3.30 -19.81 -11.76
C ARG A 585 2.98 -21.20 -12.29
N LEU A 586 1.91 -21.32 -13.07
CA LEU A 586 1.46 -22.59 -13.62
C LEU A 586 2.50 -23.16 -14.59
N ARG A 587 2.75 -24.47 -14.46
CA ARG A 587 3.45 -25.19 -15.52
C ARG A 587 2.55 -25.25 -16.76
N GLN A 588 3.13 -25.00 -17.93
CA GLN A 588 2.38 -25.06 -19.19
C GLN A 588 1.75 -26.45 -19.37
N PRO A 589 0.44 -26.54 -19.67
CA PRO A 589 -0.20 -27.82 -19.91
C PRO A 589 0.35 -28.51 -21.16
N ALA A 590 0.50 -29.83 -21.10
CA ALA A 590 0.85 -30.61 -22.29
C ALA A 590 -0.37 -30.73 -23.22
N PRO A 591 -0.20 -30.62 -24.55
CA PRO A 591 -1.31 -30.71 -25.49
C PRO A 591 -1.86 -32.13 -25.63
N SER A 592 -1.04 -33.14 -25.30
CA SER A 592 -1.43 -34.55 -25.35
C SER A 592 -0.87 -35.33 -24.15
N PRO A 593 -1.51 -36.44 -23.75
CA PRO A 593 -1.07 -37.23 -22.60
C PRO A 593 0.30 -37.89 -22.81
N ARG A 594 0.74 -38.08 -24.06
CA ARG A 594 2.06 -38.63 -24.40
C ARG A 594 3.22 -37.66 -24.18
N LEU A 595 2.92 -36.36 -24.11
CA LEU A 595 3.89 -35.28 -23.91
C LEU A 595 3.88 -34.74 -22.48
N CYS A 596 3.08 -35.35 -21.62
CA CYS A 596 2.87 -34.96 -20.24
C CYS A 596 3.84 -35.74 -19.33
N TRP A 597 4.91 -35.09 -18.89
CA TRP A 597 5.99 -35.69 -18.08
C TRP A 597 6.36 -34.77 -16.90
N VAL A 598 6.97 -35.33 -15.86
CA VAL A 598 7.33 -34.60 -14.62
C VAL A 598 8.62 -33.78 -14.81
N THR A 599 9.62 -34.32 -15.53
CA THR A 599 10.94 -33.71 -15.75
C THR A 599 11.38 -33.84 -17.22
N PRO A 600 12.03 -32.81 -17.82
CA PRO A 600 12.52 -32.87 -19.20
C PRO A 600 13.68 -33.85 -19.46
N GLN A 601 14.30 -34.40 -18.40
CA GLN A 601 15.46 -35.29 -18.52
C GLN A 601 15.14 -36.67 -19.10
N ASP A 602 13.87 -37.10 -19.08
CA ASP A 602 13.43 -38.40 -19.61
C ASP A 602 13.18 -38.38 -21.14
N LEU A 603 13.33 -37.23 -21.81
CA LEU A 603 13.09 -37.05 -23.24
C LEU A 603 14.39 -36.97 -24.05
N SER A 604 15.29 -37.95 -23.88
CA SER A 604 16.58 -37.98 -24.61
C SER A 604 16.47 -38.36 -26.09
N TRP A 605 15.32 -38.87 -26.58
CA TRP A 605 15.20 -39.39 -27.96
C TRP A 605 14.15 -38.69 -28.86
N LEU A 606 13.14 -38.00 -28.30
CA LEU A 606 12.12 -37.26 -29.08
C LEU A 606 12.50 -35.79 -29.37
N SER A 607 13.61 -35.31 -28.79
CA SER A 607 13.98 -33.89 -28.76
C SER A 607 14.50 -33.30 -30.08
N ARG A 608 14.83 -34.10 -31.11
CA ARG A 608 15.39 -33.51 -32.36
C ARG A 608 14.36 -32.90 -33.31
N ALA A 609 13.10 -33.31 -33.25
CA ALA A 609 12.04 -32.80 -34.14
C ALA A 609 11.20 -31.68 -33.51
N TRP A 610 11.13 -31.61 -32.17
CA TRP A 610 10.36 -30.61 -31.42
C TRP A 610 11.21 -29.43 -30.90
N CYS A 611 12.54 -29.54 -30.83
CA CYS A 611 13.43 -28.49 -30.29
C CYS A 611 14.04 -27.54 -31.34
N ARG A 612 13.39 -27.32 -32.50
CA ARG A 612 13.84 -26.32 -33.49
C ARG A 612 13.17 -24.94 -33.37
N SER A 613 12.42 -24.69 -32.29
CA SER A 613 11.92 -23.35 -31.99
C SER A 613 12.66 -22.80 -30.75
N PRO A 614 13.32 -21.63 -30.83
CA PRO A 614 14.03 -21.01 -29.69
C PRO A 614 13.13 -20.59 -28.52
N ALA A 615 11.80 -20.76 -28.62
CA ALA A 615 10.80 -20.28 -27.68
C ALA A 615 10.55 -21.19 -26.46
N LEU A 616 11.40 -22.19 -26.20
CA LEU A 616 11.13 -23.25 -25.22
C LEU A 616 12.00 -23.23 -23.95
N GLU A 617 12.55 -22.08 -23.56
CA GLU A 617 12.61 -21.78 -22.13
C GLU A 617 11.18 -21.40 -21.70
N ARG A 618 10.33 -22.41 -21.45
CA ARG A 618 8.91 -22.18 -21.13
C ARG A 618 8.81 -21.45 -19.79
N SER A 619 8.67 -20.13 -19.84
CA SER A 619 8.31 -19.33 -18.69
C SER A 619 7.02 -19.90 -18.05
N PRO A 620 6.93 -19.89 -16.70
CA PRO A 620 5.72 -20.29 -16.01
C PRO A 620 4.57 -19.38 -16.43
N LEU A 621 3.39 -19.97 -16.60
CA LEU A 621 2.18 -19.29 -17.01
C LEU A 621 1.50 -18.65 -15.79
N ASP A 622 1.15 -17.37 -15.86
CA ASP A 622 0.30 -16.72 -14.86
C ASP A 622 -1.18 -16.81 -15.31
N LEU A 623 -2.02 -17.52 -14.55
CA LEU A 623 -3.44 -17.70 -14.88
C LEU A 623 -4.23 -16.40 -14.73
N PHE A 624 -3.80 -15.48 -13.87
CA PHE A 624 -4.46 -14.20 -13.67
C PHE A 624 -4.36 -13.33 -14.92
N ARG A 625 -3.25 -13.48 -15.68
CA ARG A 625 -3.03 -12.84 -16.97
C ARG A 625 -3.78 -13.53 -18.10
N ARG A 626 -3.49 -14.82 -18.31
CA ARG A 626 -4.05 -15.56 -19.46
C ARG A 626 -5.54 -15.89 -19.32
N ARG A 627 -6.10 -15.78 -18.10
CA ARG A 627 -7.48 -16.13 -17.68
C ARG A 627 -7.91 -17.59 -17.91
N ARG A 628 -7.29 -18.32 -18.83
CA ARG A 628 -7.66 -19.70 -19.20
C ARG A 628 -6.44 -20.56 -19.52
N ALA A 629 -6.50 -21.81 -19.08
CA ALA A 629 -5.49 -22.82 -19.42
C ALA A 629 -6.16 -24.18 -19.62
N ARG A 630 -5.80 -24.92 -20.68
CA ARG A 630 -6.35 -26.24 -20.95
C ARG A 630 -5.29 -27.20 -21.46
N GLY A 631 -5.31 -28.42 -20.94
CA GLY A 631 -4.50 -29.53 -21.44
C GLY A 631 -4.25 -30.57 -20.35
N TRP A 632 -3.08 -31.19 -20.39
CA TRP A 632 -2.71 -32.30 -19.50
C TRP A 632 -1.66 -31.88 -18.48
N TRP A 633 -1.87 -32.27 -17.24
CA TRP A 633 -0.93 -32.08 -16.14
C TRP A 633 -0.58 -33.43 -15.47
N PRO A 634 0.69 -33.64 -15.10
CA PRO A 634 1.12 -34.89 -14.48
C PRO A 634 0.77 -34.91 -12.98
N CYS A 635 0.18 -36.00 -12.51
CA CYS A 635 0.01 -36.27 -11.08
C CYS A 635 1.23 -36.99 -10.55
N THR A 636 1.65 -36.67 -9.34
CA THR A 636 2.81 -37.28 -8.70
C THR A 636 2.43 -37.92 -7.38
N MET A 637 3.14 -38.99 -7.02
CA MET A 637 3.08 -39.62 -5.72
C MET A 637 4.48 -39.57 -5.08
N GLN A 638 4.53 -39.29 -3.78
CA GLN A 638 5.78 -39.21 -3.05
C GLN A 638 6.21 -40.62 -2.61
N GLU A 639 7.39 -41.06 -3.02
CA GLU A 639 8.01 -42.33 -2.63
C GLU A 639 9.36 -42.07 -1.96
N ASP A 640 9.90 -43.06 -1.24
CA ASP A 640 11.19 -42.96 -0.52
C ASP A 640 12.38 -42.58 -1.42
N SER A 641 12.25 -42.77 -2.74
CA SER A 641 13.28 -42.49 -3.76
C SER A 641 13.04 -41.25 -4.61
N GLY A 642 11.93 -40.51 -4.40
CA GLY A 642 11.60 -39.29 -5.16
C GLY A 642 10.11 -39.16 -5.50
N GLN A 643 9.78 -38.24 -6.42
CA GLN A 643 8.41 -38.08 -6.95
C GLN A 643 8.23 -38.96 -8.20
N ARG A 644 7.29 -39.91 -8.14
CA ARG A 644 6.92 -40.76 -9.29
C ARG A 644 5.68 -40.20 -10.00
N LEU A 645 5.65 -40.26 -11.33
CA LEU A 645 4.44 -39.99 -12.13
C LEU A 645 3.39 -41.08 -11.84
N SER A 646 2.23 -40.68 -11.32
CA SER A 646 1.16 -41.56 -10.86
C SER A 646 -0.19 -41.10 -11.43
N GLY A 647 -0.25 -41.00 -12.75
CA GLY A 647 -1.42 -40.54 -13.51
C GLY A 647 -1.29 -39.15 -14.13
N LYS A 648 -2.26 -38.84 -14.99
CA LYS A 648 -2.33 -37.59 -15.76
C LYS A 648 -3.76 -37.06 -15.75
N LEU A 649 -3.92 -35.78 -15.44
CA LEU A 649 -5.21 -35.10 -15.40
C LEU A 649 -5.39 -34.20 -16.61
N GLN A 650 -6.51 -34.36 -17.33
CA GLN A 650 -6.94 -33.42 -18.35
C GLN A 650 -7.87 -32.37 -17.74
N LEU A 651 -7.41 -31.13 -17.67
CA LEU A 651 -8.11 -30.03 -17.02
C LEU A 651 -8.39 -28.89 -18.00
N SER A 652 -9.41 -28.10 -17.68
CA SER A 652 -9.62 -26.76 -18.22
C SER A 652 -9.84 -25.82 -17.04
N LEU A 653 -8.93 -24.87 -16.88
CA LEU A 653 -8.99 -23.82 -15.88
C LEU A 653 -9.50 -22.54 -16.55
N GLU A 654 -10.45 -21.88 -15.92
CA GLU A 654 -10.93 -20.56 -16.28
C GLU A 654 -11.03 -19.74 -14.99
N LEU A 655 -10.42 -18.56 -14.99
CA LEU A 655 -10.44 -17.62 -13.88
C LEU A 655 -11.27 -16.40 -14.29
N LEU A 656 -12.22 -16.02 -13.44
CA LEU A 656 -13.13 -14.90 -13.64
C LEU A 656 -13.11 -13.97 -12.45
N THR A 657 -13.36 -12.68 -12.67
CA THR A 657 -13.67 -11.76 -11.57
C THR A 657 -15.03 -12.12 -10.97
N ALA A 658 -15.29 -11.68 -9.73
CA ALA A 658 -16.59 -11.90 -9.09
C ALA A 658 -17.77 -11.36 -9.92
N GLN A 659 -17.59 -10.21 -10.57
CA GLN A 659 -18.60 -9.61 -11.44
C GLN A 659 -18.86 -10.48 -12.68
N GLU A 660 -17.81 -10.92 -13.38
CA GLU A 660 -17.93 -11.80 -14.55
C GLU A 660 -18.57 -13.15 -14.18
N ALA A 661 -18.28 -13.65 -12.98
CA ALA A 661 -18.84 -14.91 -12.47
C ALA A 661 -20.36 -14.80 -12.23
N GLU A 662 -20.81 -13.66 -11.69
CA GLU A 662 -22.23 -13.37 -11.47
C GLU A 662 -23.01 -13.22 -12.79
N GLU A 663 -22.40 -12.59 -13.80
CA GLU A 663 -22.98 -12.49 -15.15
C GLU A 663 -23.09 -13.86 -15.85
N ARG A 664 -22.18 -14.80 -15.54
CA ARG A 664 -22.12 -16.14 -16.15
C ARG A 664 -22.26 -17.23 -15.10
N PRO A 665 -23.42 -17.38 -14.43
CA PRO A 665 -23.57 -18.31 -13.30
C PRO A 665 -23.44 -19.77 -13.75
N VAL A 666 -22.85 -20.60 -12.89
CA VAL A 666 -22.58 -22.01 -13.16
C VAL A 666 -22.87 -22.92 -11.97
N GLY A 667 -23.43 -24.10 -12.23
CA GLY A 667 -23.63 -25.14 -11.23
C GLY A 667 -22.37 -25.99 -10.98
N LYS A 668 -22.28 -26.62 -9.79
CA LYS A 668 -21.21 -27.58 -9.48
C LYS A 668 -21.39 -28.87 -10.29
N GLY A 669 -20.29 -29.49 -10.67
CA GLY A 669 -20.29 -30.72 -11.45
C GLY A 669 -20.97 -30.55 -12.81
N ARG A 670 -22.18 -31.10 -12.94
CA ARG A 670 -23.03 -31.04 -14.15
C ARG A 670 -24.43 -30.47 -13.83
N GLU A 671 -24.57 -29.87 -12.65
CA GLU A 671 -25.83 -29.28 -12.17
C GLU A 671 -26.14 -27.99 -12.95
N GLU A 672 -27.42 -27.60 -12.92
CA GLU A 672 -27.87 -26.35 -13.51
C GLU A 672 -27.41 -25.16 -12.63
N PRO A 673 -26.92 -24.04 -13.21
CA PRO A 673 -26.79 -23.77 -14.65
C PRO A 673 -25.58 -24.46 -15.31
N ASN A 674 -25.84 -25.33 -16.28
CA ASN A 674 -24.81 -26.08 -17.01
C ASN A 674 -24.47 -25.38 -18.34
N LYS A 675 -23.94 -24.17 -18.23
CA LYS A 675 -23.51 -23.33 -19.37
C LYS A 675 -22.05 -22.91 -19.19
N HIS A 676 -21.45 -22.42 -20.27
CA HIS A 676 -20.11 -21.81 -20.31
C HIS A 676 -18.97 -22.64 -19.65
N PRO A 677 -18.65 -23.85 -20.13
CA PRO A 677 -19.27 -24.61 -21.23
C PRO A 677 -20.32 -25.62 -20.72
N THR A 678 -21.18 -26.13 -21.61
CA THR A 678 -22.12 -27.19 -21.26
C THR A 678 -21.39 -28.54 -21.15
N LEU A 679 -21.53 -29.18 -19.99
CA LEU A 679 -20.87 -30.44 -19.65
C LEU A 679 -21.84 -31.62 -19.83
N PRO A 680 -21.69 -32.44 -20.89
CA PRO A 680 -22.51 -33.63 -21.05
C PRO A 680 -22.07 -34.74 -20.10
N LYS A 681 -22.98 -35.67 -19.79
CA LYS A 681 -22.62 -36.89 -19.07
C LYS A 681 -21.49 -37.64 -19.80
N PRO A 682 -20.46 -38.13 -19.09
CA PRO A 682 -19.33 -38.82 -19.70
C PRO A 682 -19.77 -40.13 -20.34
N LYS A 683 -19.17 -40.47 -21.49
CA LYS A 683 -19.40 -41.76 -22.16
C LYS A 683 -18.62 -42.84 -21.41
N ARG A 684 -19.31 -43.66 -20.61
CA ARG A 684 -18.73 -44.78 -19.83
C ARG A 684 -19.26 -46.13 -20.33
N PRO A 685 -18.46 -47.21 -20.32
CA PRO A 685 -18.94 -48.55 -20.69
C PRO A 685 -20.01 -49.05 -19.72
N LYS A 686 -21.02 -49.77 -20.23
CA LYS A 686 -22.21 -50.23 -19.47
C LYS A 686 -21.87 -51.16 -18.27
N SER A 687 -20.65 -51.70 -18.20
CA SER A 687 -20.13 -52.51 -17.09
C SER A 687 -19.94 -51.74 -15.77
N SER A 688 -19.94 -50.41 -15.83
CA SER A 688 -19.73 -49.51 -14.69
C SER A 688 -20.97 -49.32 -13.78
N PHE A 689 -22.16 -49.82 -14.15
CA PHE A 689 -23.42 -49.46 -13.49
C PHE A 689 -24.21 -50.57 -12.79
N LEU A 690 -23.70 -51.81 -12.71
CA LEU A 690 -24.57 -52.94 -12.36
C LEU A 690 -23.87 -54.00 -11.49
N TRP A 691 -23.65 -53.72 -10.20
CA TRP A 691 -23.26 -54.79 -9.26
C TRP A 691 -24.22 -55.03 -8.09
N LEU A 692 -24.97 -54.04 -7.58
CA LEU A 692 -25.91 -54.30 -6.47
C LEU A 692 -27.37 -54.49 -6.88
N ARG A 693 -27.79 -54.03 -8.07
CA ARG A 693 -29.21 -54.10 -8.47
C ARG A 693 -29.63 -55.44 -9.07
N SER A 694 -28.72 -56.35 -9.42
CA SER A 694 -29.06 -57.68 -9.96
C SER A 694 -29.22 -58.77 -8.89
N PRO A 695 -28.38 -58.89 -7.84
CA PRO A 695 -28.53 -59.97 -6.86
C PRO A 695 -29.68 -59.72 -5.88
N LEU A 696 -29.92 -58.46 -5.49
CA LEU A 696 -30.98 -58.09 -4.56
C LEU A 696 -32.38 -58.24 -5.15
N ARG A 697 -32.53 -58.18 -6.49
CA ARG A 697 -33.80 -58.51 -7.16
C ARG A 697 -34.09 -60.01 -7.09
N LEU A 698 -33.07 -60.87 -7.22
CA LEU A 698 -33.24 -62.32 -7.03
C LEU A 698 -33.48 -62.68 -5.56
N MET A 699 -32.77 -62.06 -4.61
CA MET A 699 -32.97 -62.30 -3.17
C MET A 699 -34.37 -61.86 -2.71
N ARG A 700 -34.88 -60.71 -3.18
CA ARG A 700 -36.26 -60.26 -2.90
C ARG A 700 -37.30 -61.20 -3.52
N HIS A 701 -37.05 -61.75 -4.71
CA HIS A 701 -37.94 -62.77 -5.29
C HIS A 701 -37.88 -64.10 -4.52
N GLY A 702 -36.70 -64.57 -4.12
CA GLY A 702 -36.54 -65.82 -3.38
C GLY A 702 -37.15 -65.79 -1.97
N ILE A 703 -36.97 -64.69 -1.23
CA ILE A 703 -37.57 -64.51 0.11
C ILE A 703 -39.10 -64.37 0.01
N ARG A 704 -39.60 -63.65 -1.00
CA ARG A 704 -41.04 -63.46 -1.22
C ARG A 704 -41.73 -64.73 -1.73
N TRP A 705 -41.03 -65.57 -2.49
CA TRP A 705 -41.52 -66.89 -2.93
C TRP A 705 -41.58 -67.89 -1.77
N ARG A 706 -40.59 -67.89 -0.87
CA ARG A 706 -40.64 -68.67 0.38
C ARG A 706 -41.81 -68.24 1.26
N TYR A 707 -42.03 -66.93 1.43
CA TYR A 707 -43.14 -66.42 2.25
C TYR A 707 -44.53 -66.77 1.68
N LEU A 708 -44.72 -66.69 0.35
CA LEU A 708 -45.95 -67.10 -0.32
C LEU A 708 -46.22 -68.61 -0.22
N LEU A 709 -45.18 -69.46 -0.27
CA LEU A 709 -45.28 -70.91 -0.04
C LEU A 709 -45.75 -71.24 1.38
N TRP A 710 -45.22 -70.56 2.39
CA TRP A 710 -45.65 -70.74 3.79
C TRP A 710 -47.09 -70.25 4.03
N ILE A 711 -47.51 -69.16 3.38
CA ILE A 711 -48.92 -68.71 3.41
C ILE A 711 -49.84 -69.75 2.77
N GLY A 712 -49.47 -70.30 1.60
CA GLY A 712 -50.25 -71.34 0.93
C GLY A 712 -50.40 -72.61 1.77
N LEU A 713 -49.32 -73.07 2.40
CA LEU A 713 -49.36 -74.22 3.31
C LEU A 713 -50.25 -73.98 4.54
N GLY A 714 -50.21 -72.77 5.11
CA GLY A 714 -51.10 -72.37 6.20
C GLY A 714 -52.58 -72.37 5.82
N LEU A 715 -52.90 -71.94 4.59
CA LEU A 715 -54.27 -71.89 4.07
C LEU A 715 -54.85 -73.29 3.82
N VAL A 716 -54.03 -74.23 3.35
CA VAL A 716 -54.39 -75.64 3.20
C VAL A 716 -54.61 -76.31 4.56
N ALA A 717 -53.73 -76.05 5.53
CA ALA A 717 -53.91 -76.56 6.91
C ALA A 717 -55.18 -76.00 7.57
N PHE A 718 -55.48 -74.72 7.34
CA PHE A 718 -56.71 -74.08 7.84
C PHE A 718 -57.98 -74.67 7.19
N LEU A 719 -57.96 -74.94 5.88
CA LEU A 719 -59.06 -75.62 5.19
C LEU A 719 -59.25 -77.05 5.69
N LEU A 720 -58.17 -77.80 5.94
CA LEU A 720 -58.24 -79.13 6.55
C LEU A 720 -58.79 -79.10 7.98
N LEU A 721 -58.44 -78.09 8.76
CA LEU A 721 -59.00 -77.87 10.10
C LEU A 721 -60.51 -77.57 10.03
N LEU A 722 -60.95 -76.76 9.07
CA LEU A 722 -62.38 -76.46 8.86
C LEU A 722 -63.17 -77.71 8.45
N VAL A 723 -62.60 -78.57 7.60
CA VAL A 723 -63.21 -79.86 7.22
C VAL A 723 -63.29 -80.79 8.43
N LEU A 724 -62.23 -80.87 9.25
CA LEU A 724 -62.24 -81.67 10.48
C LEU A 724 -63.27 -81.14 11.50
N LEU A 725 -63.37 -79.83 11.68
CA LEU A 725 -64.37 -79.21 12.55
C LEU A 725 -65.80 -79.43 12.04
N HIS A 726 -66.02 -79.44 10.72
CA HIS A 726 -67.32 -79.78 10.13
C HIS A 726 -67.67 -81.27 10.25
N SER A 727 -66.69 -82.15 10.47
CA SER A 727 -66.94 -83.58 10.75
C SER A 727 -67.14 -83.89 12.24
N LEU A 728 -66.90 -82.92 13.12
CA LEU A 728 -67.02 -83.03 14.59
C LEU A 728 -68.24 -82.29 15.17
N PHE A 729 -68.99 -81.56 14.34
CA PHE A 729 -70.29 -80.94 14.60
C PHE A 729 -71.28 -81.39 13.53
#